data_AF-A0A377ZAI3-F1
#
_entry.id   AF-A0A377ZAI3-F1
#
_cell.length_a   1.000
_cell.length_b   1.000
_cell.length_c   1.000
_cell.angle_alpha   90.00
_cell.angle_beta   90.00
_cell.angle_gamma   90.00
#
_symmetry.space_group_name_H-M   'P 1'
#
loop_
_entity.id
_entity.type
_entity.pdbx_description
1 polymer ?
#
loop_
_entity_poly.entity_id
_entity_poly.type
_entity_poly.pdbx_seq_one_letter_code
_entity_poly.pdbx_strand_id
1 'polypeptide(L)'
;MKKPVVVILLIVILLAALGGGWWWYQSSRQQPLTLYGNVDIRTVNMSFRVGGRLASLTVDEGDSIRAGQTLGELDRAPYENALLQAQANVSTAQAQYDLMMAGYRAEEIAQAAAAVKQAQAAYDYAQNFYQRQLGLRASSAISANDLENARSSRDQAQATLKSAQDKLRQYRAGNRPQEIAQAKASLEQAQAALAQAKLDLHDTVLTAPSDGTLMTRAVEPGTMLNAGGTVLTLSLTHPVWVRAYVDEKNLGQAQPGQEVLLYTDSRPDKPYHGKIGFVSPSAEFTPKTVETPDLRTDLVYRLRIVVTDADGALRQGMPVTISFSHGTDMSETIIALNGLSRRFPGMDRPAVAPLTCTIRAGYVTGLVGPDGAGKTTLMRMLAGLLKPDEGRASVIGFDPLKDDSALHAVLGYMPQKFGLYEDLTVMENLTLYADLRSVTGEARKKIFDRLLEFTSLGPFTERLAGKLSGGMKQKLGLACTLVGDPKVLLLDEPGVGVDPISRHELWQMVHELAGDGMLILWSTSYLDEAEQCRDVLLMNEGKLLYQGEPTALTQTMAGRSFLVSSPQENNRRLLQRALKLSQVSDGVIQGKSVRLILKKDARIEEVQQHGDMPPLQVADTAPRFEDAFIDLLGGAGTAESPLGAIIHRVDGSKEETVIEAQSLTKKFGDFAATDHVDFQVKRGEIFGLLGPNGAGKSTTFKMMCGLLVPTSGKALVLGMDLKVSSGKARQHLGYMAQKFSLYGNLSVEQNLRFFSGVYGLRGRAQNEKIARMSDAFGLKSIARHAADELPLGYKQRLALACSLMHEPDILFLDEPTSGVDPLTRREFWLHINSMVDKGVTVMVTTHFMDEAEYCDRIGLVYHGKLIASGTPDALKAQAADDSQTDPTMEQAFITLINRWDKENSHGQ
;
A
#
# COMPACT_ATOMS: atom_id res chain seq x y z
N MET A 1 19.24 35.99 -86.02
CA MET A 1 20.03 35.78 -84.78
C MET A 1 19.52 34.53 -84.07
N LYS A 2 20.43 33.81 -83.43
CA LYS A 2 20.44 32.35 -83.23
C LYS A 2 19.35 31.82 -82.26
N LYS A 3 18.67 30.73 -82.65
CA LYS A 3 17.72 29.91 -81.85
C LYS A 3 18.17 29.41 -80.44
N PRO A 4 19.46 29.37 -80.03
CA PRO A 4 19.86 28.94 -78.69
C PRO A 4 19.54 29.95 -77.58
N VAL A 5 19.37 31.24 -77.89
CA VAL A 5 19.21 32.29 -76.87
C VAL A 5 17.82 32.24 -76.21
N VAL A 6 16.78 31.87 -76.96
CA VAL A 6 15.40 31.78 -76.45
C VAL A 6 15.22 30.60 -75.50
N VAL A 7 15.92 29.48 -75.76
CA VAL A 7 15.85 28.29 -74.89
C VAL A 7 16.55 28.53 -73.56
N ILE A 8 17.69 29.23 -73.56
CA ILE A 8 18.39 29.60 -72.32
C ILE A 8 17.52 30.56 -71.48
N LEU A 9 16.83 31.50 -72.13
CA LEU A 9 15.96 32.45 -71.42
C LEU A 9 14.76 31.75 -70.75
N LEU A 10 14.17 30.76 -71.43
CA LEU A 10 13.08 29.95 -70.88
C LEU A 10 13.53 29.09 -69.69
N ILE A 11 14.74 28.51 -69.75
CA ILE A 11 15.30 27.72 -68.64
C ILE A 11 15.58 28.61 -67.43
N VAL A 12 16.09 29.83 -67.64
CA VAL A 12 16.33 30.79 -66.56
C VAL A 12 15.02 31.23 -65.90
N ILE A 13 13.95 31.47 -66.68
CA ILE A 13 12.63 31.80 -66.15
C ILE A 13 12.04 30.62 -65.36
N LEU A 14 12.21 29.39 -65.84
CA LEU A 14 11.69 28.19 -65.18
C LEU A 14 12.45 27.89 -63.87
N LEU A 15 13.77 28.11 -63.84
CA LEU A 15 14.58 28.02 -62.61
C LEU A 15 14.27 29.14 -61.62
N ALA A 16 13.98 30.36 -62.11
CA ALA A 16 13.54 31.47 -61.26
C ALA A 16 12.12 31.22 -60.69
N ALA A 17 11.22 30.61 -61.46
CA ALA A 17 9.90 30.22 -61.00
C ALA A 17 9.93 29.05 -60.01
N LEU A 18 10.80 28.06 -60.23
CA LEU A 18 11.03 26.96 -59.28
C LEU A 18 11.72 27.45 -58.00
N GLY A 19 12.71 28.35 -58.12
CA GLY A 19 13.37 28.97 -56.98
C GLY A 19 12.45 29.89 -56.18
N GLY A 20 11.64 30.71 -56.86
CA GLY A 20 10.62 31.56 -56.23
C GLY A 20 9.49 30.75 -55.60
N GLY A 21 9.07 29.66 -56.24
CA GLY A 21 8.09 28.72 -55.69
C GLY A 21 8.60 27.97 -54.46
N TRP A 22 9.89 27.57 -54.46
CA TRP A 22 10.52 26.96 -53.29
C TRP A 22 10.68 27.95 -52.13
N TRP A 23 11.07 29.19 -52.42
CA TRP A 23 11.20 30.25 -51.41
C TRP A 23 9.84 30.65 -50.81
N TRP A 24 8.79 30.75 -51.63
CA TRP A 24 7.43 31.04 -51.15
C TRP A 24 6.85 29.87 -50.34
N TYR A 25 7.06 28.62 -50.80
CA TYR A 25 6.66 27.42 -50.05
C TYR A 25 7.38 27.28 -48.70
N GLN A 26 8.64 27.74 -48.62
CA GLN A 26 9.40 27.75 -47.37
C GLN A 26 8.96 28.89 -46.43
N SER A 27 8.60 30.06 -46.95
CA SER A 27 8.08 31.18 -46.15
C SER A 27 6.65 30.95 -45.62
N SER A 28 5.80 30.20 -46.33
CA SER A 28 4.45 29.86 -45.83
C SER A 28 4.45 28.83 -44.70
N ARG A 29 5.58 28.18 -44.39
CA ARG A 29 5.73 27.23 -43.27
C ARG A 29 6.13 27.88 -41.93
N GLN A 30 6.33 29.19 -41.90
CA GLN A 30 6.83 29.94 -40.74
C GLN A 30 5.87 31.03 -40.25
N GLN A 31 4.55 30.78 -40.26
CA GLN A 31 3.64 31.63 -39.48
C GLN A 31 3.49 31.04 -38.06
N PRO A 32 3.78 31.81 -36.99
CA PRO A 32 3.65 31.33 -35.62
C PRO A 32 2.17 31.05 -35.30
N LEU A 33 1.90 29.88 -34.72
CA LEU A 33 0.56 29.52 -34.26
C LEU A 33 0.07 30.60 -33.28
N THR A 34 -1.12 31.15 -33.52
CA THR A 34 -1.73 32.16 -32.67
C THR A 34 -3.10 31.67 -32.24
N LEU A 35 -3.38 31.66 -30.93
CA LEU A 35 -4.63 31.19 -30.34
C LEU A 35 -5.31 32.33 -29.58
N TYR A 36 -6.62 32.22 -29.37
CA TYR A 36 -7.41 33.20 -28.61
C TYR A 36 -8.05 32.53 -27.38
N GLY A 37 -8.09 33.27 -26.28
CA GLY A 37 -8.61 32.77 -25.00
C GLY A 37 -9.11 33.89 -24.10
N ASN A 38 -9.57 33.50 -22.90
CA ASN A 38 -10.03 34.43 -21.87
C ASN A 38 -9.33 34.13 -20.53
N VAL A 39 -9.09 35.17 -19.74
CA VAL A 39 -8.56 35.06 -18.38
C VAL A 39 -9.59 34.40 -17.46
N ASP A 40 -9.18 33.39 -16.71
CA ASP A 40 -9.97 32.60 -15.79
C ASP A 40 -9.27 32.53 -14.43
N ILE A 41 -9.84 33.18 -13.42
CA ILE A 41 -9.24 33.33 -12.09
C ILE A 41 -10.03 32.49 -11.10
N ARG A 42 -9.36 31.72 -10.23
CA ARG A 42 -10.06 30.96 -9.17
C ARG A 42 -10.65 31.88 -8.13
N THR A 43 -11.79 31.45 -7.63
CA THR A 43 -12.38 31.99 -6.41
C THR A 43 -12.28 30.99 -5.27
N VAL A 44 -12.19 31.51 -4.04
CA VAL A 44 -12.24 30.75 -2.79
C VAL A 44 -13.44 31.24 -1.99
N ASN A 45 -14.33 30.32 -1.66
CA ASN A 45 -15.46 30.58 -0.76
C ASN A 45 -14.98 30.38 0.68
N MET A 46 -15.01 31.43 1.48
CA MET A 46 -14.53 31.46 2.86
C MET A 46 -15.71 31.34 3.83
N SER A 47 -15.55 30.50 4.84
CA SER A 47 -16.56 30.18 5.84
C SER A 47 -15.91 29.93 7.21
N PHE A 48 -16.62 30.21 8.28
CA PHE A 48 -16.20 29.79 9.63
C PHE A 48 -16.34 28.27 9.80
N ARG A 49 -15.39 27.65 10.51
CA ARG A 49 -15.44 26.21 10.82
C ARG A 49 -16.40 25.88 11.95
N VAL A 50 -16.73 26.86 12.79
CA VAL A 50 -17.73 26.76 13.84
C VAL A 50 -18.92 27.66 13.53
N GLY A 51 -20.10 27.29 14.05
CA GLY A 51 -21.31 28.11 13.90
C GLY A 51 -21.39 29.21 14.95
N GLY A 52 -22.15 30.26 14.70
CA GLY A 52 -22.32 31.32 15.68
C GLY A 52 -22.87 32.60 15.10
N ARG A 53 -23.09 33.58 15.97
CA ARG A 53 -23.48 34.91 15.55
C ARG A 53 -22.26 35.65 15.02
N LEU A 54 -22.34 36.16 13.80
CA LEU A 54 -21.30 37.00 13.21
C LEU A 54 -21.23 38.33 13.96
N ALA A 55 -20.10 38.61 14.60
CA ALA A 55 -19.90 39.83 15.39
C ALA A 55 -19.44 40.99 14.51
N SER A 56 -18.49 40.75 13.60
CA SER A 56 -17.93 41.78 12.71
C SER A 56 -17.38 41.20 11.41
N LEU A 57 -17.35 42.05 10.38
CA LEU A 57 -16.59 41.87 9.14
C LEU A 57 -15.78 43.15 8.92
N THR A 58 -14.50 43.02 8.59
CA THR A 58 -13.54 44.13 8.51
C THR A 58 -13.21 44.54 7.08
N VAL A 59 -13.86 43.93 6.09
CA VAL A 59 -13.54 44.05 4.65
C VAL A 59 -14.82 44.22 3.83
N ASP A 60 -14.73 44.99 2.74
CA ASP A 60 -15.80 45.27 1.79
C ASP A 60 -15.47 44.76 0.38
N GLU A 61 -16.51 44.60 -0.46
CA GLU A 61 -16.35 44.12 -1.84
C GLU A 61 -15.43 45.05 -2.64
N GLY A 62 -14.45 44.45 -3.34
CA GLY A 62 -13.40 45.18 -4.06
C GLY A 62 -12.11 45.41 -3.27
N ASP A 63 -12.10 45.13 -1.95
CA ASP A 63 -10.89 45.27 -1.15
C ASP A 63 -9.80 44.27 -1.55
N SER A 64 -8.55 44.71 -1.48
CA SER A 64 -7.38 43.85 -1.63
C SER A 64 -7.04 43.20 -0.30
N ILE A 65 -7.05 41.87 -0.29
CA ILE A 65 -6.87 41.03 0.89
C ILE A 65 -5.49 40.39 0.86
N ARG A 66 -4.81 40.35 2.01
CA ARG A 66 -3.55 39.62 2.19
C ARG A 66 -3.76 38.32 2.94
N ALA A 67 -2.99 37.30 2.61
CA ALA A 67 -2.96 36.03 3.33
C ALA A 67 -2.69 36.26 4.83
N GLY A 68 -3.47 35.60 5.67
CA GLY A 68 -3.41 35.74 7.14
C GLY A 68 -4.12 36.98 7.70
N GLN A 69 -4.67 37.87 6.85
CA GLN A 69 -5.48 39.00 7.32
C GLN A 69 -6.78 38.52 7.96
N THR A 70 -7.13 39.05 9.13
CA THR A 70 -8.43 38.82 9.77
C THR A 70 -9.53 39.53 8.99
N LEU A 71 -10.52 38.76 8.55
CA LEU A 71 -11.64 39.23 7.72
C LEU A 71 -12.94 39.39 8.50
N GLY A 72 -13.11 38.64 9.59
CA GLY A 72 -14.29 38.70 10.43
C GLY A 72 -14.19 37.83 11.67
N GLU A 73 -15.07 38.10 12.62
CA GLU A 73 -15.11 37.42 13.92
C GLU A 73 -16.54 37.02 14.28
N LEU A 74 -16.71 35.84 14.87
CA LEU A 74 -17.92 35.42 15.55
C LEU A 74 -17.93 35.90 17.01
N ASP A 75 -19.11 35.90 17.63
CA ASP A 75 -19.24 36.09 19.08
C ASP A 75 -18.49 34.98 19.83
N ARG A 76 -17.45 35.38 20.56
CA ARG A 76 -16.49 34.50 21.24
C ARG A 76 -16.98 34.04 22.60
N ALA A 77 -17.95 34.74 23.21
CA ALA A 77 -18.35 34.50 24.59
C ALA A 77 -18.80 33.05 24.89
N PRO A 78 -19.58 32.37 24.01
CA PRO A 78 -19.94 30.97 24.23
C PRO A 78 -18.72 30.03 24.24
N TYR A 79 -17.75 30.29 23.37
CA TYR A 79 -16.55 29.48 23.21
C TYR A 79 -15.53 29.70 24.34
N GLU A 80 -15.41 30.93 24.84
CA GLU A 80 -14.61 31.24 26.02
C GLU A 80 -15.17 30.53 27.27
N ASN A 81 -16.49 30.51 27.42
CA ASN A 81 -17.14 29.77 28.51
C ASN A 81 -16.93 28.26 28.40
N ALA A 82 -17.04 27.69 27.20
CA ALA A 82 -16.77 26.28 26.95
C ALA A 82 -15.30 25.92 27.25
N LEU A 83 -14.36 26.79 26.89
CA LEU A 83 -12.93 26.63 27.20
C LEU A 83 -12.68 26.60 28.71
N LEU A 84 -13.27 27.55 29.46
CA LEU A 84 -13.16 27.59 30.93
C LEU A 84 -13.74 26.32 31.57
N GLN A 85 -14.88 25.84 31.07
CA GLN A 85 -15.49 24.59 31.55
C GLN A 85 -14.59 23.38 31.29
N ALA A 86 -14.02 23.26 30.09
CA ALA A 86 -13.11 22.17 29.75
C ALA A 86 -11.83 22.21 30.61
N GLN A 87 -11.31 23.40 30.90
CA GLN A 87 -10.14 23.59 31.76
C GLN A 87 -10.42 23.12 33.20
N ALA A 88 -11.62 23.39 33.73
CA ALA A 88 -12.06 22.92 35.05
C ALA A 88 -12.26 21.39 35.10
N ASN A 89 -12.70 20.79 33.99
CA ASN A 89 -12.82 19.33 33.89
C ASN A 89 -11.45 18.65 33.93
N VAL A 90 -10.45 19.21 33.23
CA VAL A 90 -9.06 18.71 33.28
C VAL A 90 -8.50 18.78 34.69
N SER A 91 -8.69 19.90 35.41
CA SER A 91 -8.18 20.03 36.77
C SER A 91 -8.84 19.03 37.73
N THR A 92 -10.14 18.78 37.57
CA THR A 92 -10.89 17.79 38.36
C THR A 92 -10.40 16.36 38.08
N ALA A 93 -10.24 15.98 36.81
CA ALA A 93 -9.75 14.66 36.43
C ALA A 93 -8.29 14.43 36.86
N GLN A 94 -7.45 15.46 36.78
CA GLN A 94 -6.06 15.42 37.25
C GLN A 94 -6.01 15.15 38.76
N ALA A 95 -6.81 15.87 39.55
CA ALA A 95 -6.87 15.67 40.99
C ALA A 95 -7.33 14.25 41.38
N GLN A 96 -8.26 13.65 40.62
CA GLN A 96 -8.70 12.27 40.83
C GLN A 96 -7.60 11.25 40.49
N TYR A 97 -6.88 11.46 39.39
CA TYR A 97 -5.76 10.61 39.01
C TYR A 97 -4.62 10.68 40.05
N ASP A 98 -4.28 11.88 40.51
CA ASP A 98 -3.25 12.08 41.54
C ASP A 98 -3.63 11.41 42.87
N LEU A 99 -4.91 11.48 43.26
CA LEU A 99 -5.43 10.76 44.44
C LEU A 99 -5.27 9.23 44.28
N MET A 100 -5.60 8.69 43.11
CA MET A 100 -5.48 7.26 42.83
C MET A 100 -4.02 6.78 42.80
N MET A 101 -3.09 7.63 42.33
CA MET A 101 -1.66 7.35 42.33
C MET A 101 -1.04 7.43 43.73
N ALA A 102 -1.51 8.36 44.57
CA ALA A 102 -1.02 8.51 45.94
C ALA A 102 -1.39 7.33 46.86
N GLY A 103 -2.47 6.61 46.55
CA GLY A 103 -2.90 5.43 47.30
C GLY A 103 -3.49 5.76 48.68
N TYR A 104 -3.51 4.75 49.57
CA TYR A 104 -4.08 4.89 50.91
C TYR A 104 -3.16 5.65 51.86
N ARG A 105 -3.73 6.42 52.79
CA ARG A 105 -2.96 7.21 53.76
C ARG A 105 -2.30 6.30 54.80
N ALA A 106 -1.19 6.79 55.38
CA ALA A 106 -0.46 6.04 56.40
C ALA A 106 -1.31 5.74 57.64
N GLU A 107 -2.22 6.65 58.02
CA GLU A 107 -3.15 6.50 59.13
C GLU A 107 -4.16 5.36 58.87
N GLU A 108 -4.64 5.20 57.64
CA GLU A 108 -5.58 4.16 57.24
C GLU A 108 -4.93 2.77 57.28
N ILE A 109 -3.67 2.68 56.82
CA ILE A 109 -2.87 1.46 56.89
C ILE A 109 -2.57 1.11 58.36
N ALA A 110 -2.27 2.10 59.20
CA ALA A 110 -2.04 1.91 60.64
C ALA A 110 -3.30 1.42 61.35
N GLN A 111 -4.48 1.96 61.01
CA GLN A 111 -5.76 1.51 61.55
C GLN A 111 -6.08 0.06 61.15
N ALA A 112 -5.85 -0.30 59.88
CA ALA A 112 -5.99 -1.68 59.42
C ALA A 112 -5.01 -2.63 60.14
N ALA A 113 -3.78 -2.20 60.40
CA ALA A 113 -2.80 -2.98 61.15
C ALA A 113 -3.20 -3.17 62.63
N ALA A 114 -3.79 -2.14 63.26
CA ALA A 114 -4.34 -2.24 64.61
C ALA A 114 -5.51 -3.25 64.67
N ALA A 115 -6.40 -3.26 63.67
CA ALA A 115 -7.49 -4.22 63.57
C ALA A 115 -6.98 -5.67 63.45
N VAL A 116 -5.90 -5.91 62.70
CA VAL A 116 -5.24 -7.23 62.63
C VAL A 116 -4.72 -7.64 64.02
N LYS A 117 -4.06 -6.74 64.75
CA LYS A 117 -3.57 -7.03 66.10
C LYS A 117 -4.71 -7.38 67.06
N GLN A 118 -5.83 -6.67 66.99
CA GLN A 118 -7.02 -6.95 67.80
C GLN A 118 -7.63 -8.32 67.46
N ALA A 119 -7.78 -8.62 66.17
CA ALA A 119 -8.32 -9.90 65.71
C ALA A 119 -7.39 -11.08 66.07
N GLN A 120 -6.07 -10.86 66.05
CA GLN A 120 -5.08 -11.86 66.47
C GLN A 120 -5.23 -12.19 67.95
N ALA A 121 -5.34 -11.17 68.81
CA ALA A 121 -5.54 -11.36 70.24
C ALA A 121 -6.85 -12.14 70.54
N ALA A 122 -7.92 -11.86 69.80
CA ALA A 122 -9.18 -12.59 69.92
C ALA A 122 -9.07 -14.06 69.50
N TYR A 123 -8.34 -14.34 68.41
CA TYR A 123 -8.06 -15.71 67.97
C TYR A 123 -7.20 -16.46 68.99
N ASP A 124 -6.14 -15.85 69.50
CA ASP A 124 -5.24 -16.48 70.48
C ASP A 124 -6.01 -16.85 71.76
N TYR A 125 -6.91 -15.97 72.21
CA TYR A 125 -7.80 -16.25 73.33
C TYR A 125 -8.72 -17.44 73.05
N ALA A 126 -9.41 -17.45 71.91
CA ALA A 126 -10.33 -18.52 71.52
C ALA A 126 -9.60 -19.87 71.34
N GLN A 127 -8.40 -19.86 70.78
CA GLN A 127 -7.54 -21.03 70.63
C GLN A 127 -7.12 -21.58 71.99
N ASN A 128 -6.63 -20.73 72.89
CA ASN A 128 -6.26 -21.14 74.25
C ASN A 128 -7.46 -21.66 75.04
N PHE A 129 -8.64 -21.07 74.86
CA PHE A 129 -9.89 -21.57 75.44
C PHE A 129 -10.24 -22.97 74.91
N TYR A 130 -10.20 -23.17 73.59
CA TYR A 130 -10.43 -24.48 72.97
C TYR A 130 -9.44 -25.56 73.45
N GLN A 131 -8.14 -25.22 73.56
CA GLN A 131 -7.13 -26.14 74.09
C GLN A 131 -7.40 -26.56 75.54
N ARG A 132 -7.85 -25.62 76.37
CA ARG A 132 -8.27 -25.93 77.75
C ARG A 132 -9.47 -26.88 77.77
N GLN A 133 -10.47 -26.66 76.92
CA GLN A 133 -11.64 -27.54 76.81
C GLN A 133 -11.26 -28.94 76.30
N LEU A 134 -10.34 -29.05 75.33
CA LEU A 134 -9.80 -30.34 74.86
C LEU A 134 -9.19 -31.16 76.01
N GLY A 135 -8.39 -30.52 76.87
CA GLY A 135 -7.81 -31.18 78.05
C GLY A 135 -8.86 -31.65 79.06
N LEU A 136 -9.90 -30.85 79.31
CA LEU A 136 -11.00 -31.21 80.21
C LEU A 136 -11.93 -32.30 79.65
N ARG A 137 -12.04 -32.41 78.32
CA ARG A 137 -12.77 -33.51 77.69
C ARG A 137 -12.05 -34.85 77.89
N ALA A 138 -10.71 -34.85 77.88
CA ALA A 138 -9.91 -36.05 78.13
C ALA A 138 -10.13 -36.61 79.55
N SER A 139 -10.50 -35.78 80.52
CA SER A 139 -10.89 -36.19 81.87
C SER A 139 -12.41 -36.37 82.07
N SER A 140 -13.21 -36.37 80.99
CA SER A 140 -14.69 -36.47 81.00
C SER A 140 -15.42 -35.37 81.80
N ALA A 141 -14.79 -34.21 82.01
CA ALA A 141 -15.33 -33.13 82.86
C ALA A 141 -16.30 -32.17 82.15
N ILE A 142 -16.42 -32.24 80.81
CA ILE A 142 -17.29 -31.36 79.99
C ILE A 142 -18.05 -32.15 78.93
N SER A 143 -19.15 -31.58 78.40
CA SER A 143 -19.97 -32.21 77.36
C SER A 143 -19.32 -32.12 75.97
N ALA A 144 -19.79 -32.94 75.02
CA ALA A 144 -19.35 -32.85 73.63
C ALA A 144 -19.78 -31.52 72.97
N ASN A 145 -20.95 -31.00 73.35
CA ASN A 145 -21.46 -29.73 72.83
C ASN A 145 -20.61 -28.53 73.27
N ASP A 146 -20.08 -28.55 74.51
CA ASP A 146 -19.21 -27.46 75.00
C ASP A 146 -17.89 -27.38 74.23
N LEU A 147 -17.34 -28.54 73.86
CA LEU A 147 -16.14 -28.61 73.03
C LEU A 147 -16.42 -28.14 71.59
N GLU A 148 -17.56 -28.51 71.02
CA GLU A 148 -17.99 -28.08 69.68
C GLU A 148 -18.21 -26.55 69.63
N ASN A 149 -18.79 -25.97 70.67
CA ASN A 149 -18.98 -24.52 70.81
C ASN A 149 -17.62 -23.78 70.89
N ALA A 150 -16.67 -24.31 71.66
CA ALA A 150 -15.32 -23.77 71.76
C ALA A 150 -14.56 -23.86 70.42
N ARG A 151 -14.73 -24.97 69.69
CA ARG A 151 -14.17 -25.14 68.33
C ARG A 151 -14.76 -24.10 67.36
N SER A 152 -16.08 -23.98 67.33
CA SER A 152 -16.79 -23.04 66.45
C SER A 152 -16.38 -21.58 66.73
N SER A 153 -16.20 -21.23 68.01
CA SER A 153 -15.77 -19.88 68.41
C SER A 153 -14.35 -19.57 67.93
N ARG A 154 -13.44 -20.56 67.99
CA ARG A 154 -12.08 -20.44 67.46
C ARG A 154 -12.06 -20.32 65.94
N ASP A 155 -12.86 -21.11 65.24
CA ASP A 155 -12.94 -21.07 63.77
C ASP A 155 -13.53 -19.72 63.30
N GLN A 156 -14.51 -19.17 64.01
CA GLN A 156 -15.04 -17.83 63.76
C GLN A 156 -13.99 -16.73 63.97
N ALA A 157 -13.22 -16.80 65.06
CA ALA A 157 -12.12 -15.86 65.32
C ALA A 157 -11.01 -15.97 64.27
N GLN A 158 -10.72 -17.18 63.79
CA GLN A 158 -9.75 -17.42 62.71
C GLN A 158 -10.19 -16.78 61.39
N ALA A 159 -11.46 -16.95 61.02
CA ALA A 159 -12.02 -16.31 59.82
C ALA A 159 -11.97 -14.78 59.91
N THR A 160 -12.24 -14.22 61.10
CA THR A 160 -12.18 -12.78 61.36
C THR A 160 -10.75 -12.24 61.25
N LEU A 161 -9.76 -12.94 61.81
CA LEU A 161 -8.35 -12.62 61.66
C LEU A 161 -7.91 -12.63 60.19
N LYS A 162 -8.28 -13.68 59.45
CA LYS A 162 -7.95 -13.79 58.03
C LYS A 162 -8.53 -12.63 57.22
N SER A 163 -9.79 -12.26 57.46
CA SER A 163 -10.44 -11.11 56.84
C SER A 163 -9.70 -9.78 57.13
N ALA A 164 -9.29 -9.56 58.38
CA ALA A 164 -8.51 -8.37 58.75
C ALA A 164 -7.12 -8.35 58.06
N GLN A 165 -6.45 -9.50 57.95
CA GLN A 165 -5.16 -9.63 57.26
C GLN A 165 -5.29 -9.37 55.76
N ASP A 166 -6.35 -9.87 55.13
CA ASP A 166 -6.66 -9.63 53.71
C ASP A 166 -6.90 -8.14 53.44
N LYS A 167 -7.65 -7.46 54.32
CA LYS A 167 -7.88 -6.01 54.23
C LYS A 167 -6.59 -5.21 54.36
N LEU A 168 -5.70 -5.56 55.30
CA LEU A 168 -4.39 -4.90 55.42
C LEU A 168 -3.50 -5.14 54.20
N ARG A 169 -3.53 -6.34 53.62
CA ARG A 169 -2.81 -6.64 52.38
C ARG A 169 -3.32 -5.81 51.21
N GLN A 170 -4.63 -5.64 51.08
CA GLN A 170 -5.23 -4.78 50.07
C GLN A 170 -4.75 -3.34 50.20
N TYR A 171 -4.75 -2.78 51.41
CA TYR A 171 -4.36 -1.37 51.61
C TYR A 171 -2.87 -1.14 51.34
N ARG A 172 -2.01 -2.13 51.61
CA ARG A 172 -0.57 -2.07 51.29
C ARG A 172 -0.28 -2.27 49.80
N ALA A 173 -1.10 -3.04 49.10
CA ALA A 173 -0.96 -3.28 47.67
C ALA A 173 -1.36 -2.05 46.83
N GLY A 174 -2.13 -1.13 47.40
CA GLY A 174 -2.57 0.10 46.74
C GLY A 174 -3.78 -0.11 45.81
N ASN A 175 -4.12 0.93 45.06
CA ASN A 175 -5.21 0.88 44.08
C ASN A 175 -4.86 -0.07 42.93
N ARG A 176 -5.88 -0.68 42.31
CA ARG A 176 -5.64 -1.65 41.24
C ARG A 176 -5.09 -0.93 40.01
N PRO A 177 -4.19 -1.55 39.23
CA PRO A 177 -3.68 -0.95 37.99
C PRO A 177 -4.79 -0.55 37.01
N GLN A 178 -5.90 -1.30 36.98
CA GLN A 178 -7.06 -0.98 36.15
C GLN A 178 -7.79 0.30 36.60
N GLU A 179 -7.88 0.55 37.91
CA GLU A 179 -8.52 1.74 38.48
C GLU A 179 -7.66 2.99 38.19
N ILE A 180 -6.32 2.85 38.28
CA ILE A 180 -5.36 3.90 37.91
C ILE A 180 -5.43 4.19 36.40
N ALA A 181 -5.47 3.15 35.57
CA ALA A 181 -5.59 3.28 34.12
C ALA A 181 -6.91 3.96 33.72
N GLN A 182 -8.02 3.64 34.39
CA GLN A 182 -9.31 4.29 34.18
C GLN A 182 -9.25 5.78 34.53
N ALA A 183 -8.67 6.14 35.68
CA ALA A 183 -8.50 7.54 36.06
C ALA A 183 -7.60 8.31 35.07
N LYS A 184 -6.56 7.65 34.55
CA LYS A 184 -5.69 8.21 33.50
C LYS A 184 -6.45 8.44 32.19
N ALA A 185 -7.25 7.49 31.75
CA ALA A 185 -8.06 7.61 30.54
C ALA A 185 -9.08 8.76 30.66
N SER A 186 -9.70 8.94 31.83
CA SER A 186 -10.59 10.08 32.10
C SER A 186 -9.87 11.43 32.01
N LEU A 187 -8.62 11.51 32.48
CA LEU A 187 -7.78 12.70 32.33
C LEU A 187 -7.44 12.99 30.86
N GLU A 188 -7.03 11.96 30.10
CA GLU A 188 -6.73 12.09 28.67
C GLU A 188 -7.97 12.54 27.88
N GLN A 189 -9.16 12.01 28.21
CA GLN A 189 -10.44 12.45 27.62
C GLN A 189 -10.74 13.93 27.92
N ALA A 190 -10.55 14.37 29.16
CA ALA A 190 -10.75 15.77 29.53
C ALA A 190 -9.74 16.70 28.81
N GLN A 191 -8.49 16.25 28.62
CA GLN A 191 -7.46 16.99 27.88
C GLN A 191 -7.82 17.13 26.39
N ALA A 192 -8.37 16.08 25.78
CA ALA A 192 -8.86 16.13 24.40
C ALA A 192 -10.02 17.12 24.24
N ALA A 193 -10.97 17.13 25.19
CA ALA A 193 -12.07 18.10 25.19
C ALA A 193 -11.56 19.56 25.35
N LEU A 194 -10.53 19.79 26.17
CA LEU A 194 -9.87 21.08 26.28
C LEU A 194 -9.19 21.50 24.97
N ALA A 195 -8.52 20.58 24.29
CA ALA A 195 -7.91 20.85 22.99
C ALA A 195 -8.95 21.23 21.94
N GLN A 196 -10.10 20.54 21.90
CA GLN A 196 -11.21 20.88 21.01
C GLN A 196 -11.77 22.27 21.31
N ALA A 197 -12.07 22.59 22.58
CA ALA A 197 -12.59 23.91 22.95
C ALA A 197 -11.63 25.07 22.61
N LYS A 198 -10.31 24.82 22.65
CA LYS A 198 -9.30 25.80 22.19
C LYS A 198 -9.35 26.01 20.67
N LEU A 199 -9.51 24.94 19.91
CA LEU A 199 -9.64 25.02 18.45
C LEU A 199 -10.94 25.73 18.07
N ASP A 200 -12.05 25.40 18.73
CA ASP A 200 -13.33 26.04 18.46
C ASP A 200 -13.28 27.56 18.73
N LEU A 201 -12.60 27.99 19.81
CA LEU A 201 -12.37 29.41 20.12
C LEU A 201 -11.40 30.09 19.14
N HIS A 202 -10.46 29.35 18.56
CA HIS A 202 -9.60 29.87 17.51
C HIS A 202 -10.39 30.06 16.20
N ASP A 203 -11.24 29.09 15.88
CA ASP A 203 -12.05 29.04 14.67
C ASP A 203 -13.21 30.05 14.65
N THR A 204 -13.39 30.84 15.72
CA THR A 204 -14.26 32.02 15.73
C THR A 204 -13.72 33.18 14.90
N VAL A 205 -12.46 33.11 14.44
CA VAL A 205 -11.81 34.16 13.65
C VAL A 205 -11.63 33.66 12.22
N LEU A 206 -12.20 34.39 11.24
CA LEU A 206 -12.02 34.11 9.83
C LEU A 206 -10.79 34.84 9.31
N THR A 207 -9.81 34.09 8.82
CA THR A 207 -8.59 34.62 8.22
C THR A 207 -8.51 34.29 6.73
N ALA A 208 -7.87 35.17 5.96
CA ALA A 208 -7.69 34.96 4.53
C ALA A 208 -6.66 33.84 4.26
N PRO A 209 -6.99 32.81 3.46
CA PRO A 209 -6.05 31.74 3.15
C PRO A 209 -5.00 32.13 2.11
N SER A 210 -5.22 33.19 1.33
CA SER A 210 -4.35 33.63 0.24
C SER A 210 -4.56 35.11 -0.06
N ASP A 211 -3.62 35.70 -0.80
CA ASP A 211 -3.78 37.04 -1.36
C ASP A 211 -4.87 37.03 -2.44
N GLY A 212 -5.70 38.08 -2.48
CA GLY A 212 -6.81 38.14 -3.42
C GLY A 212 -7.57 39.45 -3.39
N THR A 213 -8.58 39.56 -4.24
CA THR A 213 -9.56 40.66 -4.23
C THR A 213 -10.92 40.11 -3.82
N LEU A 214 -11.58 40.77 -2.86
CA LEU A 214 -12.88 40.32 -2.39
C LEU A 214 -13.95 40.56 -3.46
N MET A 215 -14.58 39.49 -3.93
CA MET A 215 -15.59 39.53 -4.99
C MET A 215 -17.00 39.68 -4.46
N THR A 216 -17.30 38.98 -3.36
CA THR A 216 -18.67 38.92 -2.84
C THR A 216 -18.65 38.81 -1.33
N ARG A 217 -19.49 39.61 -0.69
CA ARG A 217 -19.82 39.53 0.74
C ARG A 217 -21.25 39.00 0.86
N ALA A 218 -21.37 37.74 1.29
CA ALA A 218 -22.63 37.01 1.24
C ALA A 218 -23.53 37.23 2.47
N VAL A 219 -22.98 37.75 3.58
CA VAL A 219 -23.67 37.90 4.87
C VAL A 219 -23.27 39.18 5.58
N GLU A 220 -24.13 39.65 6.49
CA GLU A 220 -23.92 40.87 7.27
C GLU A 220 -23.72 40.58 8.78
N PRO A 221 -22.95 41.40 9.51
CA PRO A 221 -22.83 41.29 10.96
C PRO A 221 -24.20 41.22 11.66
N GLY A 222 -24.31 40.32 12.63
CA GLY A 222 -25.56 39.98 13.31
C GLY A 222 -26.24 38.71 12.77
N THR A 223 -25.83 38.20 11.60
CA THR A 223 -26.34 36.95 11.02
C THR A 223 -25.93 35.74 11.86
N MET A 224 -26.84 34.78 12.04
CA MET A 224 -26.54 33.46 12.62
C MET A 224 -25.99 32.54 11.51
N LEU A 225 -24.76 32.07 11.67
CA LEU A 225 -24.08 31.22 10.71
C LEU A 225 -24.03 29.78 11.21
N ASN A 226 -24.29 28.85 10.29
CA ASN A 226 -23.93 27.45 10.47
C ASN A 226 -22.47 27.26 10.03
N ALA A 227 -21.79 26.29 10.64
CA ALA A 227 -20.44 25.90 10.22
C ALA A 227 -20.41 25.59 8.71
N GLY A 228 -19.42 26.12 8.00
CA GLY A 228 -19.24 25.92 6.55
C GLY A 228 -20.11 26.80 5.64
N GLY A 229 -20.99 27.66 6.17
CA GLY A 229 -21.74 28.62 5.37
C GLY A 229 -20.82 29.67 4.73
N THR A 230 -20.96 29.91 3.42
CA THR A 230 -20.13 30.90 2.70
C THR A 230 -20.41 32.32 3.20
N VAL A 231 -19.37 33.00 3.66
CA VAL A 231 -19.42 34.38 4.19
C VAL A 231 -18.84 35.34 3.16
N LEU A 232 -17.69 34.99 2.57
CA LEU A 232 -16.93 35.85 1.68
C LEU A 232 -16.43 35.02 0.48
N THR A 233 -16.38 35.61 -0.71
CA THR A 233 -15.78 35.00 -1.90
C THR A 233 -14.56 35.81 -2.32
N LEU A 234 -13.39 35.18 -2.34
CA LEU A 234 -12.11 35.81 -2.67
C LEU A 234 -11.65 35.37 -4.05
N SER A 235 -11.39 36.30 -4.97
CA SER A 235 -10.69 36.01 -6.24
C SER A 235 -9.19 36.03 -5.99
N LEU A 236 -8.49 34.95 -6.33
CA LEU A 236 -7.05 34.84 -6.08
C LEU A 236 -6.23 35.72 -7.04
N THR A 237 -5.15 36.33 -6.58
CA THR A 237 -4.24 37.08 -7.46
C THR A 237 -3.22 36.18 -8.17
N HIS A 238 -2.88 35.03 -7.58
CA HIS A 238 -1.95 34.06 -8.15
C HIS A 238 -2.36 32.62 -7.80
N PRO A 239 -2.27 31.66 -8.74
CA PRO A 239 -1.95 31.84 -10.17
C PRO A 239 -3.16 32.34 -10.98
N VAL A 240 -2.91 33.21 -11.97
CA VAL A 240 -3.91 33.60 -12.98
C VAL A 240 -3.85 32.60 -14.13
N TRP A 241 -5.01 32.10 -14.58
CA TRP A 241 -5.07 31.27 -15.77
C TRP A 241 -5.69 31.97 -16.95
N VAL A 242 -5.37 31.43 -18.11
CA VAL A 242 -6.01 31.72 -19.37
C VAL A 242 -6.57 30.41 -19.92
N ARG A 243 -7.84 30.44 -20.28
CA ARG A 243 -8.53 29.37 -20.98
C ARG A 243 -8.50 29.67 -22.47
N ALA A 244 -7.90 28.78 -23.26
CA ALA A 244 -7.83 28.90 -24.71
C ALA A 244 -8.22 27.58 -25.38
N TYR A 245 -8.33 27.57 -26.71
CA TYR A 245 -8.70 26.39 -27.47
C TYR A 245 -7.75 26.22 -28.66
N VAL A 246 -7.38 24.97 -28.97
CA VAL A 246 -6.54 24.61 -30.11
C VAL A 246 -7.21 23.51 -30.92
N ASP A 247 -7.10 23.59 -32.25
CA ASP A 247 -7.62 22.56 -33.15
C ASP A 247 -6.72 21.30 -33.15
N GLU A 248 -7.30 20.17 -33.54
CA GLU A 248 -6.62 18.87 -33.58
C GLU A 248 -5.32 18.89 -34.40
N LYS A 249 -5.27 19.62 -35.53
CA LYS A 249 -4.09 19.63 -36.42
C LYS A 249 -2.89 20.33 -35.78
N ASN A 250 -3.16 21.30 -34.90
CA ASN A 250 -2.15 22.07 -34.19
C ASN A 250 -1.93 21.60 -32.75
N LEU A 251 -2.68 20.59 -32.27
CA LEU A 251 -2.59 20.04 -30.92
C LEU A 251 -1.16 19.59 -30.55
N GLY A 252 -0.42 19.01 -31.51
CA GLY A 252 0.96 18.57 -31.30
C GLY A 252 1.94 19.70 -30.96
N GLN A 253 1.59 20.95 -31.28
CA GLN A 253 2.37 22.16 -30.96
C GLN A 253 1.99 22.79 -29.62
N ALA A 254 0.97 22.27 -28.93
CA ALA A 254 0.47 22.79 -27.66
C ALA A 254 0.61 21.71 -26.56
N GLN A 255 1.83 21.50 -26.07
CA GLN A 255 2.12 20.49 -25.05
C GLN A 255 2.15 21.10 -23.64
N PRO A 256 1.72 20.36 -22.60
CA PRO A 256 1.93 20.78 -21.21
C PRO A 256 3.41 21.15 -20.93
N GLY A 257 3.64 22.23 -20.21
CA GLY A 257 4.95 22.80 -19.90
C GLY A 257 5.48 23.83 -20.91
N GLN A 258 4.92 23.89 -22.11
CA GLN A 258 5.41 24.77 -23.17
C GLN A 258 5.17 26.25 -22.88
N GLU A 259 6.19 27.07 -23.14
CA GLU A 259 6.15 28.51 -22.94
C GLU A 259 5.39 29.21 -24.08
N VAL A 260 4.54 30.16 -23.70
CA VAL A 260 3.73 30.96 -24.61
C VAL A 260 3.73 32.42 -24.15
N LEU A 261 3.58 33.33 -25.10
CA LEU A 261 3.44 34.76 -24.86
C LEU A 261 1.96 35.14 -24.96
N LEU A 262 1.45 35.88 -23.98
CA LEU A 262 0.06 36.33 -23.93
C LEU A 262 -0.01 37.85 -24.08
N TYR A 263 -0.80 38.29 -25.04
CA TYR A 263 -1.05 39.70 -25.35
C TYR A 263 -2.49 40.04 -24.95
N THR A 264 -2.67 41.21 -24.35
CA THR A 264 -3.99 41.79 -24.07
C THR A 264 -4.19 43.03 -24.92
N ASP A 265 -5.43 43.35 -25.27
CA ASP A 265 -5.74 44.57 -26.04
C ASP A 265 -5.33 45.85 -25.32
N SER A 266 -5.28 45.80 -23.98
CA SER A 266 -4.83 46.93 -23.15
C SER A 266 -3.31 47.11 -23.13
N ARG A 267 -2.53 46.11 -23.57
CA ARG A 267 -1.05 46.11 -23.60
C ARG A 267 -0.52 45.31 -24.81
N PRO A 268 -0.65 45.82 -26.05
CA PRO A 268 -0.19 45.12 -27.25
C PRO A 268 1.35 45.00 -27.34
N ASP A 269 2.10 45.95 -26.78
CA ASP A 269 3.57 46.01 -26.92
C ASP A 269 4.35 45.31 -25.79
N LYS A 270 3.65 44.75 -24.79
CA LYS A 270 4.26 44.10 -23.63
C LYS A 270 3.53 42.80 -23.28
N PRO A 271 3.99 41.64 -23.79
CA PRO A 271 3.35 40.36 -23.50
C PRO A 271 3.57 39.94 -22.04
N TYR A 272 2.59 39.23 -21.51
CA TYR A 272 2.74 38.37 -20.34
C TYR A 272 3.35 37.03 -20.78
N HIS A 273 4.07 36.39 -19.88
CA HIS A 273 4.63 35.07 -20.08
C HIS A 273 3.70 34.04 -19.43
N GLY A 274 3.47 32.92 -20.11
CA GLY A 274 2.73 31.83 -19.52
C GLY A 274 3.20 30.46 -20.00
N LYS A 275 2.75 29.43 -19.30
CA LYS A 275 3.04 28.03 -19.60
C LYS A 275 1.76 27.26 -19.76
N ILE A 276 1.67 26.40 -20.77
CA ILE A 276 0.51 25.49 -20.91
C ILE A 276 0.53 24.53 -19.73
N GLY A 277 -0.40 24.68 -18.78
CA GLY A 277 -0.47 23.81 -17.60
C GLY A 277 -1.29 22.55 -17.83
N PHE A 278 -2.31 22.61 -18.69
CA PHE A 278 -3.18 21.48 -18.96
C PHE A 278 -3.79 21.56 -20.36
N VAL A 279 -3.91 20.40 -21.00
CA VAL A 279 -4.63 20.21 -22.26
C VAL A 279 -5.71 19.16 -22.02
N SER A 280 -6.95 19.49 -22.34
CA SER A 280 -8.09 18.58 -22.15
C SER A 280 -7.87 17.28 -22.91
N PRO A 281 -8.11 16.09 -22.32
CA PRO A 281 -8.04 14.81 -23.04
C PRO A 281 -9.28 14.57 -23.92
N SER A 282 -10.38 15.27 -23.65
CA SER A 282 -11.62 15.23 -24.43
C SER A 282 -11.74 16.46 -25.33
N ALA A 283 -12.10 16.23 -26.59
CA ALA A 283 -12.43 17.29 -27.53
C ALA A 283 -13.81 17.91 -27.21
N GLU A 284 -13.92 19.23 -27.37
CA GLU A 284 -15.15 20.00 -27.24
C GLU A 284 -15.42 20.70 -28.59
N PHE A 285 -16.69 20.96 -28.93
CA PHE A 285 -17.00 21.82 -30.09
C PHE A 285 -16.62 23.26 -29.78
N THR A 286 -16.16 24.01 -30.80
CA THR A 286 -15.74 25.41 -30.65
C THR A 286 -16.79 26.25 -29.93
N PRO A 287 -16.47 26.83 -28.75
CA PRO A 287 -17.40 27.67 -28.02
C PRO A 287 -17.64 29.00 -28.76
N LYS A 288 -18.85 29.55 -28.64
CA LYS A 288 -19.27 30.80 -29.31
C LYS A 288 -18.34 32.01 -29.13
N THR A 289 -17.57 32.02 -28.05
CA THR A 289 -16.64 33.10 -27.68
C THR A 289 -15.36 33.14 -28.52
N VAL A 290 -15.07 32.15 -29.36
CA VAL A 290 -13.82 32.03 -30.15
C VAL A 290 -14.12 31.80 -31.65
N GLU A 291 -15.28 32.25 -32.14
CA GLU A 291 -15.71 31.97 -33.51
C GLU A 291 -15.04 32.87 -34.58
N THR A 292 -14.24 32.26 -35.46
CA THR A 292 -14.10 32.74 -36.85
C THR A 292 -14.98 31.87 -37.77
N PRO A 293 -15.38 32.35 -38.97
CA PRO A 293 -16.27 31.62 -39.88
C PRO A 293 -15.78 30.20 -40.24
N ASP A 294 -14.46 29.99 -40.24
CA ASP A 294 -13.82 28.73 -40.65
C ASP A 294 -13.76 27.66 -39.53
N LEU A 295 -13.88 28.06 -38.26
CA LEU A 295 -13.65 27.19 -37.08
C LEU A 295 -14.93 26.61 -36.45
N ARG A 296 -16.13 26.94 -36.97
CA ARG A 296 -17.44 26.60 -36.36
C ARG A 296 -17.79 25.11 -36.35
N THR A 297 -17.08 24.28 -37.11
CA THR A 297 -17.37 22.84 -37.26
C THR A 297 -16.24 21.94 -36.80
N ASP A 298 -15.16 22.51 -36.26
CA ASP A 298 -13.94 21.78 -35.92
C ASP A 298 -13.92 21.39 -34.43
N LEU A 299 -13.38 20.19 -34.16
CA LEU A 299 -13.12 19.71 -32.81
C LEU A 299 -11.91 20.46 -32.25
N VAL A 300 -12.08 21.04 -31.05
CA VAL A 300 -11.01 21.76 -30.35
C VAL A 300 -10.76 21.19 -28.97
N TYR A 301 -9.52 21.30 -28.52
CA TYR A 301 -9.09 20.89 -27.20
C TYR A 301 -8.89 22.14 -26.34
N ARG A 302 -9.45 22.11 -25.13
CA ARG A 302 -9.29 23.21 -24.17
C ARG A 302 -7.89 23.20 -23.58
N LEU A 303 -7.18 24.32 -23.74
CA LEU A 303 -5.92 24.64 -23.11
C LEU A 303 -6.16 25.47 -21.84
N ARG A 304 -5.37 25.18 -20.81
CA ARG A 304 -5.26 26.01 -19.61
C ARG A 304 -3.83 26.47 -19.46
N ILE A 305 -3.61 27.76 -19.58
CA ILE A 305 -2.30 28.41 -19.56
C ILE A 305 -2.14 29.12 -18.22
N VAL A 306 -1.02 28.90 -17.55
CA VAL A 306 -0.64 29.57 -16.31
C VAL A 306 0.19 30.79 -16.64
N VAL A 307 -0.29 31.97 -16.27
CA VAL A 307 0.42 33.23 -16.47
C VAL A 307 1.45 33.38 -15.35
N THR A 308 2.74 33.40 -15.68
CA THR A 308 3.85 33.38 -14.73
C THR A 308 4.19 34.76 -14.17
N ASP A 309 3.89 35.83 -14.91
CA ASP A 309 4.16 37.23 -14.56
C ASP A 309 2.88 38.07 -14.46
N ALA A 310 1.78 37.43 -14.04
CA ALA A 310 0.49 38.09 -13.89
C ALA A 310 0.55 39.26 -12.89
N ASP A 311 -0.04 40.40 -13.28
CA ASP A 311 -0.26 41.56 -12.43
C ASP A 311 -1.76 41.86 -12.28
N GLY A 312 -2.12 42.78 -11.38
CA GLY A 312 -3.51 43.15 -11.09
C GLY A 312 -4.26 43.83 -12.26
N ALA A 313 -3.64 43.98 -13.43
CA ALA A 313 -4.31 44.46 -14.63
C ALA A 313 -5.09 43.34 -15.34
N LEU A 314 -4.71 42.07 -15.16
CA LEU A 314 -5.46 40.92 -15.68
C LEU A 314 -6.71 40.68 -14.83
N ARG A 315 -7.88 40.76 -15.47
CA ARG A 315 -9.18 40.59 -14.82
C ARG A 315 -9.90 39.37 -15.36
N GLN A 316 -10.73 38.75 -14.52
CA GLN A 316 -11.55 37.61 -14.93
C GLN A 316 -12.40 37.95 -16.16
N GLY A 317 -12.38 37.08 -17.17
CA GLY A 317 -13.12 37.24 -18.42
C GLY A 317 -12.43 38.10 -19.49
N MET A 318 -11.25 38.66 -19.22
CA MET A 318 -10.53 39.50 -20.18
C MET A 318 -10.02 38.67 -21.38
N PRO A 319 -10.22 39.13 -22.64
CA PRO A 319 -9.72 38.43 -23.82
C PRO A 319 -8.20 38.55 -23.94
N VAL A 320 -7.56 37.49 -24.40
CA VAL A 320 -6.11 37.39 -24.58
C VAL A 320 -5.76 36.66 -25.88
N THR A 321 -4.72 37.14 -26.54
CA THR A 321 -4.12 36.52 -27.72
C THR A 321 -2.84 35.80 -27.31
N ILE A 322 -2.68 34.55 -27.70
CA ILE A 322 -1.57 33.68 -27.30
C ILE A 322 -0.70 33.41 -28.53
N SER A 323 0.59 33.67 -28.42
CA SER A 323 1.59 33.40 -29.44
C SER A 323 2.61 32.40 -28.92
N PHE A 324 2.92 31.38 -29.70
CA PHE A 324 3.91 30.37 -29.36
C PHE A 324 5.32 30.90 -29.62
N SER A 325 6.16 30.98 -28.58
CA SER A 325 7.58 31.30 -28.77
C SER A 325 8.27 30.09 -29.38
N HIS A 326 9.14 30.30 -30.37
CA HIS A 326 10.04 29.26 -30.84
C HIS A 326 10.93 28.86 -29.66
N GLY A 327 10.64 27.71 -29.07
CA GLY A 327 11.43 27.14 -27.99
C GLY A 327 12.85 26.93 -28.45
N THR A 328 13.78 27.62 -27.79
CA THR A 328 15.16 27.14 -27.62
C THR A 328 15.08 25.72 -27.09
N ASP A 329 15.78 24.78 -27.71
CA ASP A 329 15.90 23.38 -27.31
C ASP A 329 15.92 23.25 -25.77
N MET A 330 14.82 22.74 -25.20
CA MET A 330 14.92 22.04 -23.94
C MET A 330 15.76 20.80 -24.24
N SER A 331 17.02 20.80 -23.81
CA SER A 331 17.85 19.60 -23.75
C SER A 331 16.98 18.47 -23.17
N GLU A 332 16.62 17.48 -23.98
CA GLU A 332 15.64 16.45 -23.58
C GLU A 332 16.09 15.84 -22.24
N THR A 333 15.28 15.98 -21.19
CA THR A 333 15.50 15.29 -19.91
C THR A 333 15.30 13.80 -20.17
N ILE A 334 16.39 13.08 -20.42
CA ILE A 334 16.39 11.66 -20.80
C ILE A 334 17.38 10.84 -19.98
N ILE A 335 17.08 9.55 -19.85
CA ILE A 335 18.08 8.52 -19.56
C ILE A 335 18.41 7.84 -20.89
N ALA A 336 19.70 7.79 -21.24
CA ALA A 336 20.18 7.13 -22.45
C ALA A 336 21.15 6.00 -22.09
N LEU A 337 20.86 4.80 -22.56
CA LEU A 337 21.70 3.61 -22.40
C LEU A 337 22.29 3.22 -23.75
N ASN A 338 23.59 2.94 -23.78
CA ASN A 338 24.30 2.51 -24.98
C ASN A 338 25.13 1.27 -24.70
N GLY A 339 24.60 0.10 -25.08
CA GLY A 339 25.25 -1.20 -24.90
C GLY A 339 25.59 -1.52 -23.45
N LEU A 340 24.87 -0.95 -22.48
CA LEU A 340 25.16 -1.08 -21.06
C LEU A 340 25.02 -2.54 -20.64
N SER A 341 26.04 -3.12 -20.02
CA SER A 341 25.99 -4.53 -19.59
C SER A 341 26.66 -4.77 -18.24
N ARG A 342 26.22 -5.82 -17.56
CA ARG A 342 26.75 -6.27 -16.28
C ARG A 342 26.64 -7.79 -16.11
N ARG A 343 27.73 -8.42 -15.70
CA ARG A 343 27.87 -9.83 -15.35
C ARG A 343 28.58 -9.96 -14.00
N PHE A 344 27.99 -10.73 -13.09
CA PHE A 344 28.64 -11.02 -11.81
C PHE A 344 29.57 -12.23 -11.94
N PRO A 345 30.68 -12.29 -11.18
CA PRO A 345 31.56 -13.46 -11.14
C PRO A 345 30.80 -14.73 -10.77
N GLY A 346 31.03 -15.82 -11.50
CA GLY A 346 30.40 -17.12 -11.24
C GLY A 346 28.99 -17.30 -11.84
N MET A 347 28.46 -16.32 -12.58
CA MET A 347 27.22 -16.47 -13.35
C MET A 347 27.52 -16.76 -14.83
N ASP A 348 26.88 -17.80 -15.37
CA ASP A 348 26.99 -18.16 -16.79
C ASP A 348 26.35 -17.12 -17.72
N ARG A 349 25.30 -16.43 -17.25
CA ARG A 349 24.56 -15.41 -17.99
C ARG A 349 24.79 -14.02 -17.37
N PRO A 350 24.82 -12.95 -18.18
CA PRO A 350 24.89 -11.59 -17.65
C PRO A 350 23.61 -11.24 -16.88
N ALA A 351 23.74 -10.47 -15.79
CA ALA A 351 22.60 -9.92 -15.07
C ALA A 351 21.89 -8.82 -15.88
N VAL A 352 22.66 -8.08 -16.68
CA VAL A 352 22.15 -7.16 -17.71
C VAL A 352 22.97 -7.42 -18.98
N ALA A 353 22.34 -7.97 -20.02
CA ALA A 353 22.94 -8.09 -21.34
C ALA A 353 23.04 -6.70 -22.00
N PRO A 354 23.87 -6.50 -23.05
CA PRO A 354 24.04 -5.20 -23.68
C PRO A 354 22.71 -4.52 -24.02
N LEU A 355 22.42 -3.45 -23.30
CA LEU A 355 21.15 -2.75 -23.31
C LEU A 355 21.31 -1.37 -23.94
N THR A 356 20.51 -1.10 -24.96
CA THR A 356 20.44 0.22 -25.62
C THR A 356 18.98 0.65 -25.67
N CYS A 357 18.65 1.73 -24.95
CA CYS A 357 17.32 2.31 -24.94
C CYS A 357 17.36 3.75 -24.43
N THR A 358 16.29 4.49 -24.67
CA THR A 358 16.10 5.85 -24.15
C THR A 358 14.80 5.91 -23.36
N ILE A 359 14.84 6.58 -22.22
CA ILE A 359 13.70 6.83 -21.33
C ILE A 359 13.52 8.35 -21.23
N ARG A 360 12.30 8.85 -21.34
CA ARG A 360 11.99 10.29 -21.39
C ARG A 360 11.25 10.76 -20.14
N ALA A 361 11.32 12.04 -19.85
CA ALA A 361 10.59 12.68 -18.76
C ALA A 361 9.11 12.96 -19.10
N GLY A 362 8.31 13.28 -18.07
CA GLY A 362 6.90 13.71 -18.21
C GLY A 362 5.88 12.57 -18.12
N TYR A 363 6.32 11.34 -17.84
CA TYR A 363 5.47 10.19 -17.58
C TYR A 363 6.25 9.09 -16.83
N VAL A 364 5.52 8.13 -16.29
CA VAL A 364 6.11 6.97 -15.62
C VAL A 364 6.46 5.91 -16.68
N THR A 365 7.74 5.50 -16.70
CA THR A 365 8.20 4.34 -17.47
C THR A 365 8.32 3.14 -16.52
N GLY A 366 7.65 2.05 -16.83
CA GLY A 366 7.70 0.80 -16.06
C GLY A 366 8.91 -0.04 -16.43
N LEU A 367 9.67 -0.53 -15.45
CA LEU A 367 10.71 -1.55 -15.62
C LEU A 367 10.16 -2.89 -15.11
N VAL A 368 9.81 -3.78 -16.02
CA VAL A 368 9.00 -4.97 -15.74
C VAL A 368 9.79 -6.22 -16.08
N GLY A 369 9.65 -7.29 -15.29
CA GLY A 369 10.33 -8.55 -15.55
C GLY A 369 10.31 -9.48 -14.34
N PRO A 370 10.50 -10.80 -14.56
CA PRO A 370 10.52 -11.78 -13.47
C PRO A 370 11.69 -11.55 -12.49
N ASP A 371 11.69 -12.28 -11.38
CA ASP A 371 12.77 -12.20 -10.40
C ASP A 371 14.10 -12.64 -11.00
N GLY A 372 15.12 -11.80 -10.83
CA GLY A 372 16.44 -12.00 -11.44
C GLY A 372 16.56 -11.52 -12.88
N ALA A 373 15.56 -10.83 -13.45
CA ALA A 373 15.63 -10.27 -14.81
C ALA A 373 16.68 -9.15 -15.00
N GLY A 374 17.22 -8.58 -13.91
CA GLY A 374 18.22 -7.51 -13.95
C GLY A 374 17.72 -6.12 -13.57
N LYS A 375 16.46 -5.97 -13.13
CA LYS A 375 15.80 -4.68 -12.83
C LYS A 375 16.58 -3.81 -11.84
N THR A 376 16.79 -4.33 -10.62
CA THR A 376 17.57 -3.65 -9.57
C THR A 376 19.03 -3.44 -9.98
N THR A 377 19.62 -4.37 -10.75
CA THR A 377 21.00 -4.21 -11.26
C THR A 377 21.09 -3.01 -12.20
N LEU A 378 20.12 -2.84 -13.11
CA LEU A 378 20.03 -1.69 -14.00
C LEU A 378 19.86 -0.39 -13.22
N MET A 379 18.93 -0.35 -12.25
CA MET A 379 18.69 0.84 -11.43
C MET A 379 19.93 1.26 -10.63
N ARG A 380 20.68 0.31 -10.06
CA ARG A 380 21.93 0.62 -9.34
C ARG A 380 23.01 1.16 -10.26
N MET A 381 23.09 0.70 -11.52
CA MET A 381 24.02 1.29 -12.50
C MET A 381 23.62 2.73 -12.86
N LEU A 382 22.31 2.99 -13.03
CA LEU A 382 21.80 4.33 -13.30
C LEU A 382 22.01 5.30 -12.13
N ALA A 383 21.92 4.80 -10.90
CA ALA A 383 22.15 5.58 -9.68
C ALA A 383 23.65 5.75 -9.33
N GLY A 384 24.59 5.25 -10.13
CA GLY A 384 26.04 5.30 -9.84
C GLY A 384 26.52 4.30 -8.78
N LEU A 385 25.63 3.49 -8.20
CA LEU A 385 25.92 2.55 -7.11
C LEU A 385 26.58 1.25 -7.58
N LEU A 386 26.55 0.96 -8.88
CA LEU A 386 27.15 -0.23 -9.47
C LEU A 386 27.84 0.11 -10.79
N LYS A 387 29.09 -0.33 -10.93
CA LYS A 387 29.85 -0.13 -12.17
C LYS A 387 29.44 -1.15 -13.24
N PRO A 388 29.07 -0.72 -14.47
CA PRO A 388 28.91 -1.62 -15.62
C PRO A 388 30.24 -2.23 -16.05
N ASP A 389 30.19 -3.39 -16.70
CA ASP A 389 31.37 -4.02 -17.30
C ASP A 389 31.69 -3.39 -18.66
N GLU A 390 30.66 -3.16 -19.48
CA GLU A 390 30.75 -2.54 -20.80
C GLU A 390 29.57 -1.58 -21.04
N GLY A 391 29.72 -0.73 -22.05
CA GLY A 391 28.72 0.26 -22.42
C GLY A 391 28.77 1.53 -21.58
N ARG A 392 27.81 2.44 -21.83
CA ARG A 392 27.69 3.72 -21.12
C ARG A 392 26.24 4.04 -20.82
N ALA A 393 26.00 4.68 -19.69
CA ALA A 393 24.73 5.29 -19.33
C ALA A 393 24.91 6.79 -19.20
N SER A 394 23.89 7.55 -19.58
CA SER A 394 23.78 8.98 -19.28
C SER A 394 22.41 9.24 -18.66
N VAL A 395 22.38 9.96 -17.54
CA VAL A 395 21.18 10.36 -16.82
C VAL A 395 21.13 11.88 -16.85
N ILE A 396 20.20 12.44 -17.62
CA ILE A 396 20.02 13.88 -17.84
C ILE A 396 21.33 14.61 -18.22
N GLY A 397 22.17 13.93 -19.02
CA GLY A 397 23.47 14.44 -19.47
C GLY A 397 24.65 14.09 -18.56
N PHE A 398 24.42 13.56 -17.36
CA PHE A 398 25.48 13.14 -16.44
C PHE A 398 25.87 11.67 -16.65
N ASP A 399 27.16 11.36 -16.57
CA ASP A 399 27.67 9.99 -16.53
C ASP A 399 27.66 9.50 -15.07
N PRO A 400 26.91 8.42 -14.74
CA PRO A 400 26.76 7.97 -13.35
C PRO A 400 28.05 7.63 -12.60
N LEU A 401 29.16 7.39 -13.29
CA LEU A 401 30.45 7.10 -12.65
C LEU A 401 31.38 8.31 -12.55
N LYS A 402 31.24 9.29 -13.45
CA LYS A 402 32.15 10.45 -13.51
C LYS A 402 31.57 11.67 -12.79
N ASP A 403 30.26 11.84 -12.88
CA ASP A 403 29.55 13.03 -12.42
C ASP A 403 28.76 12.75 -11.13
N ASP A 404 29.25 11.84 -10.29
CA ASP A 404 28.57 11.27 -9.11
C ASP A 404 27.88 12.33 -8.22
N SER A 405 28.61 13.36 -7.78
CA SER A 405 28.04 14.39 -6.90
C SER A 405 26.96 15.23 -7.60
N ALA A 406 27.14 15.55 -8.88
CA ALA A 406 26.16 16.32 -9.65
C ALA A 406 24.91 15.48 -9.94
N LEU A 407 25.08 14.21 -10.28
CA LEU A 407 23.99 13.26 -10.49
C LEU A 407 23.20 13.04 -9.20
N HIS A 408 23.88 12.82 -8.07
CA HIS A 408 23.20 12.64 -6.80
C HIS A 408 22.33 13.85 -6.46
N ALA A 409 22.78 15.08 -6.68
CA ALA A 409 21.98 16.28 -6.40
C ALA A 409 20.64 16.34 -7.15
N VAL A 410 20.51 15.67 -8.30
CA VAL A 410 19.33 15.71 -9.17
C VAL A 410 18.58 14.38 -9.28
N LEU A 411 19.12 13.31 -8.67
CA LEU A 411 18.56 11.96 -8.72
C LEU A 411 18.09 11.51 -7.34
N GLY A 412 16.82 11.15 -7.25
CA GLY A 412 16.22 10.42 -6.14
C GLY A 412 16.21 8.92 -6.46
N TYR A 413 16.77 8.10 -5.58
CA TYR A 413 16.71 6.64 -5.70
C TYR A 413 16.08 6.06 -4.44
N MET A 414 14.99 5.29 -4.62
CA MET A 414 14.31 4.55 -3.57
C MET A 414 14.61 3.06 -3.75
N PRO A 415 15.48 2.46 -2.91
CA PRO A 415 15.84 1.05 -3.00
C PRO A 415 14.74 0.11 -2.48
N GLN A 416 14.70 -1.13 -2.97
CA GLN A 416 13.71 -2.15 -2.56
C GLN A 416 13.70 -2.49 -1.05
N LYS A 417 14.88 -2.54 -0.40
CA LYS A 417 15.03 -3.01 1.00
C LYS A 417 15.70 -2.04 1.95
N PHE A 418 16.32 -0.99 1.42
CA PHE A 418 17.10 -0.04 2.19
C PHE A 418 16.51 1.33 1.94
N GLY A 419 16.10 2.05 2.97
CA GLY A 419 15.48 3.36 2.76
C GLY A 419 15.16 4.06 4.06
N LEU A 420 14.84 3.31 5.12
CA LEU A 420 14.46 3.88 6.40
C LEU A 420 15.18 3.20 7.54
N TYR A 421 15.58 4.01 8.52
CA TYR A 421 16.02 3.51 9.82
C TYR A 421 14.78 3.28 10.66
N GLU A 422 14.44 2.00 10.88
CA GLU A 422 13.21 1.61 11.58
C GLU A 422 13.18 2.05 13.05
N ASP A 423 14.37 2.25 13.64
CA ASP A 423 14.55 2.69 15.02
C ASP A 423 14.48 4.21 15.18
N LEU A 424 14.37 4.96 14.07
CA LEU A 424 14.18 6.41 14.05
C LEU A 424 12.71 6.77 13.80
N THR A 425 12.27 7.93 14.28
CA THR A 425 10.95 8.49 13.99
C THR A 425 10.81 8.91 12.52
N VAL A 426 9.58 9.18 12.09
CA VAL A 426 9.28 9.78 10.77
C VAL A 426 10.10 11.06 10.58
N MET A 427 10.10 11.96 11.58
CA MET A 427 10.81 13.22 11.51
C MET A 427 12.34 13.05 11.51
N GLU A 428 12.85 12.11 12.31
CA GLU A 428 14.29 11.80 12.36
C GLU A 428 14.80 11.23 11.03
N ASN A 429 14.03 10.36 10.37
CA ASN A 429 14.36 9.88 9.02
C ASN A 429 14.41 11.04 8.01
N LEU A 430 13.38 11.90 7.97
CA LEU A 430 13.39 13.07 7.07
C LEU A 430 14.57 14.00 7.35
N THR A 431 14.89 14.23 8.63
CA THR A 431 16.03 15.05 9.05
C THR A 431 17.35 14.48 8.56
N LEU A 432 17.56 13.18 8.74
CA LEU A 432 18.77 12.49 8.28
C LEU A 432 18.95 12.65 6.75
N TYR A 433 17.89 12.43 5.97
CA TYR A 433 17.96 12.61 4.52
C TYR A 433 18.17 14.06 4.11
N ALA A 434 17.59 15.02 4.83
CA ALA A 434 17.83 16.44 4.59
C ALA A 434 19.28 16.84 4.87
N ASP A 435 19.88 16.32 5.95
CA ASP A 435 21.29 16.54 6.28
C ASP A 435 22.19 15.98 5.17
N LEU A 436 21.92 14.75 4.69
CA LEU A 436 22.67 14.13 3.59
C LEU A 436 22.55 14.92 2.28
N ARG A 437 21.44 15.60 2.06
CA ARG A 437 21.19 16.46 0.88
C ARG A 437 21.59 17.93 1.11
N SER A 438 22.18 18.28 2.24
CA SER A 438 22.52 19.66 2.62
C SER A 438 21.33 20.64 2.61
N VAL A 439 20.11 20.13 2.79
CA VAL A 439 18.87 20.93 2.88
C VAL A 439 18.71 21.40 4.32
N THR A 440 19.00 22.68 4.61
CA THR A 440 19.05 23.22 5.98
C THR A 440 18.17 24.47 6.15
N GLY A 441 18.02 24.93 7.39
CA GLY A 441 17.36 26.20 7.72
C GLY A 441 15.87 26.26 7.34
N GLU A 442 15.43 27.42 6.85
CA GLU A 442 14.02 27.67 6.52
C GLU A 442 13.54 26.84 5.32
N ALA A 443 14.43 26.53 4.38
CA ALA A 443 14.13 25.68 3.23
C ALA A 443 13.74 24.26 3.67
N ARG A 444 14.44 23.70 4.66
CA ARG A 444 14.10 22.39 5.26
C ARG A 444 12.67 22.38 5.78
N LYS A 445 12.27 23.41 6.53
CA LYS A 445 10.93 23.47 7.13
C LYS A 445 9.84 23.46 6.06
N LYS A 446 9.99 24.31 5.03
CA LYS A 446 9.04 24.36 3.90
C LYS A 446 8.95 23.04 3.15
N ILE A 447 10.09 22.39 2.92
CA ILE A 447 10.14 21.07 2.26
C ILE A 447 9.46 20.01 3.13
N PHE A 448 9.70 19.99 4.45
CA PHE A 448 9.09 19.02 5.35
C PHE A 448 7.58 19.20 5.42
N ASP A 449 7.09 20.43 5.57
CA ASP A 449 5.66 20.72 5.59
C ASP A 449 4.99 20.23 4.30
N ARG A 450 5.56 20.55 3.12
CA ARG A 450 5.09 20.07 1.82
C ARG A 450 5.09 18.54 1.73
N LEU A 451 6.18 17.88 2.13
CA LEU A 451 6.32 16.42 1.99
C LEU A 451 5.43 15.66 2.97
N LEU A 452 5.26 16.15 4.20
CA LEU A 452 4.38 15.55 5.21
C LEU A 452 2.91 15.69 4.82
N GLU A 453 2.53 16.81 4.20
CA GLU A 453 1.20 17.02 3.62
C GLU A 453 0.99 16.08 2.42
N PHE A 454 1.90 16.11 1.44
CA PHE A 454 1.85 15.28 0.24
C PHE A 454 1.73 13.78 0.55
N THR A 455 2.47 13.29 1.55
CA THR A 455 2.44 11.88 1.95
C THR A 455 1.39 11.55 3.02
N SER A 456 0.66 12.54 3.52
CA SER A 456 -0.29 12.40 4.63
C SER A 456 0.34 11.81 5.92
N LEU A 457 1.62 12.07 6.15
CA LEU A 457 2.37 11.59 7.31
C LEU A 457 2.45 12.59 8.48
N GLY A 458 1.90 13.79 8.32
CA GLY A 458 1.89 14.84 9.35
C GLY A 458 1.47 14.38 10.76
N PRO A 459 0.42 13.56 10.95
CA PRO A 459 0.03 13.08 12.28
C PRO A 459 1.00 12.08 12.93
N PHE A 460 1.98 11.56 12.18
CA PHE A 460 2.82 10.44 12.59
C PHE A 460 4.30 10.81 12.77
N THR A 461 4.64 12.10 12.83
CA THR A 461 6.03 12.60 12.90
C THR A 461 6.87 11.99 14.02
N GLU A 462 6.28 11.78 15.20
CA GLU A 462 6.93 11.20 16.39
C GLU A 462 6.92 9.66 16.41
N ARG A 463 6.22 9.02 15.47
CA ARG A 463 6.11 7.56 15.43
C ARG A 463 7.37 6.96 14.82
N LEU A 464 7.92 5.94 15.48
CA LEU A 464 9.02 5.14 14.93
C LEU A 464 8.65 4.55 13.58
N ALA A 465 9.55 4.66 12.60
CA ALA A 465 9.35 4.16 11.25
C ALA A 465 9.05 2.65 11.26
N GLY A 466 9.71 1.88 12.13
CA GLY A 466 9.47 0.44 12.32
C GLY A 466 8.05 0.08 12.73
N LYS A 467 7.31 1.01 13.37
CA LYS A 467 5.92 0.84 13.81
C LYS A 467 4.90 1.33 12.78
N LEU A 468 5.31 1.86 11.64
CA LEU A 468 4.41 2.27 10.55
C LEU A 468 3.90 1.04 9.78
N SER A 469 2.74 1.18 9.12
CA SER A 469 2.27 0.16 8.16
C SER A 469 3.21 0.09 6.95
N GLY A 470 3.17 -1.01 6.19
CA GLY A 470 3.99 -1.16 4.97
C GLY A 470 3.82 0.01 4.00
N GLY A 471 2.57 0.41 3.73
CA GLY A 471 2.27 1.59 2.92
C GLY A 471 2.86 2.88 3.47
N MET A 472 2.67 3.16 4.77
CA MET A 472 3.24 4.35 5.40
C MET A 472 4.77 4.37 5.36
N LYS A 473 5.43 3.22 5.49
CA LYS A 473 6.89 3.10 5.30
C LYS A 473 7.28 3.48 3.88
N GLN A 474 6.59 2.99 2.85
CA GLN A 474 6.92 3.34 1.48
C GLN A 474 6.66 4.83 1.18
N LYS A 475 5.59 5.40 1.72
CA LYS A 475 5.34 6.85 1.63
C LYS A 475 6.45 7.67 2.28
N LEU A 476 6.93 7.27 3.45
CA LEU A 476 8.08 7.91 4.10
C LEU A 476 9.35 7.75 3.26
N GLY A 477 9.59 6.57 2.70
CA GLY A 477 10.71 6.33 1.78
C GLY A 477 10.66 7.23 0.55
N LEU A 478 9.48 7.41 -0.05
CA LEU A 478 9.27 8.35 -1.13
C LEU A 478 9.54 9.79 -0.68
N ALA A 479 9.01 10.22 0.47
CA ALA A 479 9.28 11.55 1.02
C ALA A 479 10.78 11.80 1.22
N CYS A 480 11.50 10.86 1.85
CA CYS A 480 12.95 10.92 2.02
C CYS A 480 13.70 11.06 0.69
N THR A 481 13.21 10.38 -0.35
CA THR A 481 13.79 10.43 -1.70
C THR A 481 13.57 11.80 -2.37
N LEU A 482 12.46 12.49 -2.05
CA LEU A 482 12.08 13.79 -2.60
C LEU A 482 12.66 15.00 -1.85
N VAL A 483 13.30 14.82 -0.69
CA VAL A 483 13.85 15.93 0.13
C VAL A 483 14.79 16.84 -0.67
N GLY A 484 15.53 16.29 -1.63
CA GLY A 484 16.49 17.04 -2.45
C GLY A 484 15.91 17.71 -3.70
N ASP A 485 14.59 17.72 -3.90
CA ASP A 485 13.91 18.21 -5.11
C ASP A 485 14.49 17.61 -6.42
N PRO A 486 14.49 16.26 -6.55
CA PRO A 486 15.13 15.59 -7.68
C PRO A 486 14.39 15.86 -9.00
N LYS A 487 15.13 15.76 -10.12
CA LYS A 487 14.59 15.77 -11.49
C LYS A 487 14.39 14.39 -12.08
N VAL A 488 15.05 13.39 -11.50
CA VAL A 488 14.99 11.98 -11.89
C VAL A 488 14.66 11.15 -10.67
N LEU A 489 13.67 10.28 -10.78
CA LEU A 489 13.24 9.38 -9.72
C LEU A 489 13.37 7.93 -10.19
N LEU A 490 14.18 7.15 -9.48
CA LEU A 490 14.35 5.71 -9.67
C LEU A 490 13.69 4.98 -8.50
N LEU A 491 12.61 4.24 -8.77
CA LEU A 491 11.82 3.56 -7.74
C LEU A 491 11.93 2.04 -7.90
N ASP A 492 12.67 1.40 -6.99
CA ASP A 492 12.96 -0.04 -7.03
C ASP A 492 11.88 -0.84 -6.27
N GLU A 493 10.88 -1.36 -7.00
CA GLU A 493 9.74 -2.13 -6.49
C GLU A 493 9.01 -1.50 -5.28
N PRO A 494 8.60 -0.22 -5.37
CA PRO A 494 8.07 0.51 -4.21
C PRO A 494 6.68 0.01 -3.74
N GLY A 495 5.94 -0.72 -4.59
CA GLY A 495 4.64 -1.32 -4.26
C GLY A 495 4.71 -2.65 -3.49
N VAL A 496 5.90 -3.26 -3.36
CA VAL A 496 6.05 -4.58 -2.74
C VAL A 496 5.78 -4.52 -1.23
N GLY A 497 4.94 -5.45 -0.73
CA GLY A 497 4.55 -5.51 0.68
C GLY A 497 3.59 -4.40 1.12
N VAL A 498 2.98 -3.69 0.18
CA VAL A 498 1.98 -2.64 0.41
C VAL A 498 0.58 -3.16 0.09
N ASP A 499 -0.39 -2.86 0.94
CA ASP A 499 -1.81 -3.18 0.70
C ASP A 499 -2.36 -2.44 -0.54
N PRO A 500 -3.41 -2.98 -1.19
CA PRO A 500 -3.94 -2.40 -2.43
C PRO A 500 -4.30 -0.90 -2.33
N ILE A 501 -4.89 -0.47 -1.21
CA ILE A 501 -5.28 0.93 -1.00
C ILE A 501 -4.04 1.83 -0.93
N SER A 502 -3.10 1.50 -0.05
CA SER A 502 -1.88 2.29 0.12
C SER A 502 -1.00 2.32 -1.15
N ARG A 503 -1.04 1.24 -1.96
CA ARG A 503 -0.34 1.16 -3.25
C ARG A 503 -0.97 2.10 -4.28
N HIS A 504 -2.30 2.14 -4.34
CA HIS A 504 -3.01 3.09 -5.20
C HIS A 504 -2.67 4.55 -4.85
N GLU A 505 -2.63 4.89 -3.56
CA GLU A 505 -2.21 6.23 -3.10
C GLU A 505 -0.77 6.55 -3.52
N LEU A 506 0.16 5.60 -3.36
CA LEU A 506 1.55 5.74 -3.80
C LEU A 506 1.66 5.97 -5.31
N TRP A 507 0.85 5.26 -6.08
CA TRP A 507 0.79 5.39 -7.53
C TRP A 507 0.29 6.78 -7.96
N GLN A 508 -0.76 7.30 -7.31
CA GLN A 508 -1.28 8.64 -7.54
C GLN A 508 -0.22 9.73 -7.27
N MET A 509 0.49 9.64 -6.14
CA MET A 509 1.59 10.55 -5.81
C MET A 509 2.66 10.56 -6.90
N VAL A 510 3.06 9.39 -7.40
CA VAL A 510 4.07 9.32 -8.45
C VAL A 510 3.57 9.82 -9.81
N HIS A 511 2.28 9.67 -10.11
CA HIS A 511 1.68 10.26 -11.31
C HIS A 511 1.65 11.79 -11.27
N GLU A 512 1.32 12.37 -10.11
CA GLU A 512 1.37 13.82 -9.90
C GLU A 512 2.79 14.36 -10.16
N LEU A 513 3.79 13.69 -9.59
CA LEU A 513 5.20 14.02 -9.79
C LEU A 513 5.67 13.88 -11.24
N ALA A 514 5.20 12.87 -11.97
CA ALA A 514 5.49 12.72 -13.40
C ALA A 514 4.86 13.84 -14.23
N GLY A 515 3.64 14.27 -13.86
CA GLY A 515 2.94 15.39 -14.49
C GLY A 515 3.66 16.73 -14.36
N ASP A 516 4.42 16.92 -13.27
CA ASP A 516 5.28 18.09 -13.05
C ASP A 516 6.57 18.07 -13.89
N GLY A 517 6.76 17.06 -14.76
CA GLY A 517 7.88 16.94 -15.69
C GLY A 517 9.08 16.15 -15.14
N MET A 518 8.94 15.48 -14.00
CA MET A 518 9.98 14.59 -13.47
C MET A 518 10.14 13.34 -14.36
N LEU A 519 11.38 12.88 -14.54
CA LEU A 519 11.64 11.59 -15.19
C LEU A 519 11.54 10.47 -14.16
N ILE A 520 10.60 9.54 -14.35
CA ILE A 520 10.34 8.46 -13.38
C ILE A 520 10.53 7.09 -14.04
N LEU A 521 11.43 6.30 -13.48
CA LEU A 521 11.59 4.87 -13.78
C LEU A 521 11.08 4.06 -12.59
N TRP A 522 9.93 3.41 -12.76
CA TRP A 522 9.27 2.60 -11.74
C TRP A 522 9.47 1.12 -12.06
N SER A 523 10.20 0.38 -11.22
CA SER A 523 10.25 -1.07 -11.38
C SER A 523 9.13 -1.73 -10.61
N THR A 524 8.54 -2.77 -11.20
CA THR A 524 7.45 -3.50 -10.58
C THR A 524 7.42 -4.96 -11.00
N SER A 525 6.92 -5.78 -10.08
CA SER A 525 6.54 -7.17 -10.31
C SER A 525 5.01 -7.32 -10.37
N TYR A 526 4.26 -6.23 -10.21
CA TYR A 526 2.81 -6.15 -10.33
C TYR A 526 2.43 -5.67 -11.74
N LEU A 527 1.67 -6.49 -12.45
CA LEU A 527 1.40 -6.26 -13.87
C LEU A 527 0.28 -5.24 -14.11
N ASP A 528 -0.59 -5.04 -13.13
CA ASP A 528 -1.59 -3.96 -13.08
C ASP A 528 -0.93 -2.57 -12.93
N GLU A 529 0.18 -2.46 -12.19
CA GLU A 529 1.00 -1.24 -12.16
C GLU A 529 1.70 -1.01 -13.52
N ALA A 530 2.25 -2.07 -14.11
CA ALA A 530 2.90 -2.01 -15.41
C ALA A 530 1.93 -1.58 -16.52
N GLU A 531 0.69 -2.07 -16.50
CA GLU A 531 -0.36 -1.73 -17.47
C GLU A 531 -0.76 -0.26 -17.42
N GLN A 532 -0.62 0.39 -16.26
CA GLN A 532 -0.90 1.82 -16.09
C GLN A 532 0.26 2.73 -16.51
N CYS A 533 1.45 2.20 -16.76
CA CYS A 533 2.58 2.98 -17.27
C CYS A 533 2.30 3.45 -18.70
N ARG A 534 2.87 4.60 -19.09
CA ARG A 534 2.83 5.02 -20.50
C ARG A 534 3.66 4.09 -21.37
N ASP A 535 4.88 3.80 -20.93
CA ASP A 535 5.82 2.89 -21.59
C ASP A 535 6.34 1.87 -20.59
N VAL A 536 6.65 0.66 -21.08
CA VAL A 536 7.30 -0.40 -20.30
C VAL A 536 8.56 -0.90 -20.97
N LEU A 537 9.58 -1.20 -20.17
CA LEU A 537 10.78 -1.94 -20.51
C LEU A 537 10.65 -3.34 -19.92
N LEU A 538 10.35 -4.33 -20.75
CA LEU A 538 10.20 -5.72 -20.32
C LEU A 538 11.55 -6.43 -20.43
N MET A 539 12.13 -6.81 -19.30
CA MET A 539 13.38 -7.54 -19.20
C MET A 539 13.17 -9.00 -18.81
N ASN A 540 13.97 -9.89 -19.38
CA ASN A 540 14.09 -11.27 -18.92
C ASN A 540 15.53 -11.77 -19.13
N GLU A 541 16.07 -12.50 -18.15
CA GLU A 541 17.45 -13.03 -18.20
C GLU A 541 18.49 -11.98 -18.63
N GLY A 542 18.34 -10.75 -18.15
CA GLY A 542 19.19 -9.60 -18.49
C GLY A 542 18.94 -8.97 -19.85
N LYS A 543 18.09 -9.52 -20.71
CA LYS A 543 17.78 -8.99 -22.05
C LYS A 543 16.50 -8.16 -22.03
N LEU A 544 16.46 -7.10 -22.84
CA LEU A 544 15.23 -6.37 -23.14
C LEU A 544 14.46 -7.12 -24.23
N LEU A 545 13.26 -7.59 -23.89
CA LEU A 545 12.38 -8.30 -24.80
C LEU A 545 11.39 -7.37 -25.49
N TYR A 546 10.98 -6.29 -24.81
CA TYR A 546 10.01 -5.34 -25.33
C TYR A 546 10.25 -3.93 -24.76
N GLN A 547 10.02 -2.92 -25.60
CA GLN A 547 9.94 -1.52 -25.21
C GLN A 547 8.77 -0.86 -25.95
N GLY A 548 7.88 -0.19 -25.21
CA GLY A 548 6.79 0.61 -25.76
C GLY A 548 5.55 0.58 -24.88
N GLU A 549 4.42 0.98 -25.44
CA GLU A 549 3.15 1.07 -24.71
C GLU A 549 2.64 -0.34 -24.30
N PRO A 550 2.14 -0.51 -23.06
CA PRO A 550 1.56 -1.79 -22.62
C PRO A 550 0.40 -2.27 -23.50
N THR A 551 -0.45 -1.34 -23.95
CA THR A 551 -1.64 -1.61 -24.78
C THR A 551 -1.28 -2.27 -26.11
N ALA A 552 -0.19 -1.83 -26.75
CA ALA A 552 0.29 -2.41 -28.00
C ALA A 552 0.74 -3.86 -27.82
N LEU A 553 1.37 -4.19 -26.68
CA LEU A 553 1.73 -5.57 -26.34
C LEU A 553 0.46 -6.41 -26.05
N THR A 554 -0.49 -5.88 -25.28
CA THR A 554 -1.77 -6.53 -24.98
C THR A 554 -2.57 -6.89 -26.24
N GLN A 555 -2.58 -6.02 -27.25
CA GLN A 555 -3.28 -6.26 -28.52
C GLN A 555 -2.75 -7.48 -29.28
N THR A 556 -1.51 -7.91 -29.05
CA THR A 556 -0.95 -9.14 -29.66
C THR A 556 -1.65 -10.42 -29.18
N MET A 557 -2.43 -10.34 -28.10
CA MET A 557 -3.18 -11.44 -27.50
C MET A 557 -4.67 -11.46 -27.87
N ALA A 558 -5.12 -10.54 -28.72
CA ALA A 558 -6.50 -10.50 -29.19
C ALA A 558 -6.91 -11.83 -29.85
N GLY A 559 -8.05 -12.39 -29.44
CA GLY A 559 -8.56 -13.68 -29.93
C GLY A 559 -7.80 -14.91 -29.42
N ARG A 560 -6.87 -14.76 -28.46
CA ARG A 560 -6.10 -15.86 -27.86
C ARG A 560 -6.43 -16.11 -26.38
N SER A 561 -7.29 -15.29 -25.80
CA SER A 561 -7.66 -15.35 -24.38
C SER A 561 -9.11 -15.77 -24.24
N PHE A 562 -9.36 -16.85 -23.49
CA PHE A 562 -10.69 -17.43 -23.34
C PHE A 562 -11.00 -17.72 -21.87
N LEU A 563 -12.26 -17.55 -21.47
CA LEU A 563 -12.77 -18.08 -20.21
C LEU A 563 -13.45 -19.41 -20.49
N VAL A 564 -12.95 -20.48 -19.86
CA VAL A 564 -13.51 -21.82 -20.00
C VAL A 564 -14.03 -22.34 -18.67
N SER A 565 -15.17 -23.02 -18.67
CA SER A 565 -15.70 -23.70 -17.49
C SER A 565 -16.24 -25.08 -17.87
N SER A 566 -16.33 -25.99 -16.91
CA SER A 566 -16.88 -27.32 -17.10
C SER A 566 -17.96 -27.59 -16.06
N PRO A 567 -19.16 -28.06 -16.44
CA PRO A 567 -20.16 -28.49 -15.46
C PRO A 567 -19.80 -29.83 -14.79
N GLN A 568 -18.79 -30.55 -15.28
CA GLN A 568 -18.41 -31.88 -14.80
C GLN A 568 -17.18 -31.89 -13.89
N GLU A 569 -16.35 -30.85 -13.94
CA GLU A 569 -15.11 -30.76 -13.16
C GLU A 569 -14.95 -29.38 -12.52
N ASN A 570 -14.23 -29.32 -11.40
CA ASN A 570 -13.88 -28.04 -10.77
C ASN A 570 -12.74 -27.32 -11.51
N ASN A 571 -12.64 -26.01 -11.33
CA ASN A 571 -11.68 -25.16 -12.03
C ASN A 571 -10.22 -25.57 -11.79
N ARG A 572 -9.88 -26.06 -10.59
CA ARG A 572 -8.54 -26.55 -10.28
C ARG A 572 -8.14 -27.73 -11.17
N ARG A 573 -8.98 -28.75 -11.28
CA ARG A 573 -8.70 -29.93 -12.14
C ARG A 573 -8.72 -29.57 -13.61
N LEU A 574 -9.68 -28.72 -14.01
CA LEU A 574 -9.77 -28.23 -15.38
C LEU A 574 -8.49 -27.50 -15.79
N LEU A 575 -7.99 -26.59 -14.94
CA LEU A 575 -6.72 -25.88 -15.17
C LEU A 575 -5.54 -26.85 -15.28
N GLN A 576 -5.42 -27.83 -14.37
CA GLN A 576 -4.34 -28.82 -14.42
C GLN A 576 -4.36 -29.66 -15.71
N ARG A 577 -5.54 -29.99 -16.25
CA ARG A 577 -5.65 -30.69 -17.54
C ARG A 577 -5.29 -29.76 -18.70
N ALA A 578 -5.81 -28.54 -18.70
CA ALA A 578 -5.58 -27.58 -19.77
C ALA A 578 -4.09 -27.23 -19.92
N LEU A 579 -3.37 -27.05 -18.81
CA LEU A 579 -1.93 -26.75 -18.81
C LEU A 579 -1.06 -27.88 -19.40
N LYS A 580 -1.58 -29.11 -19.54
CA LYS A 580 -0.88 -30.23 -20.20
C LYS A 580 -0.97 -30.19 -21.72
N LEU A 581 -1.89 -29.40 -22.25
CA LEU A 581 -2.11 -29.33 -23.69
C LEU A 581 -1.05 -28.48 -24.36
N SER A 582 -0.50 -28.97 -25.47
CA SER A 582 0.51 -28.25 -26.24
C SER A 582 0.02 -26.93 -26.83
N GLN A 583 -1.31 -26.79 -26.99
CA GLN A 583 -2.04 -25.64 -27.51
C GLN A 583 -2.12 -24.47 -26.51
N VAL A 584 -2.07 -24.79 -25.21
CA VAL A 584 -2.19 -23.83 -24.14
C VAL A 584 -0.81 -23.27 -23.79
N SER A 585 -0.71 -21.95 -23.71
CA SER A 585 0.50 -21.20 -23.31
C SER A 585 0.53 -21.03 -21.79
N ASP A 586 -0.59 -20.60 -21.20
CA ASP A 586 -0.78 -20.44 -19.76
C ASP A 586 -2.27 -20.53 -19.40
N GLY A 587 -2.57 -20.66 -18.11
CA GLY A 587 -3.92 -20.59 -17.57
C GLY A 587 -3.96 -20.21 -16.10
N VAL A 588 -5.04 -19.54 -15.70
CA VAL A 588 -5.28 -19.09 -14.32
C VAL A 588 -6.76 -19.25 -13.97
N ILE A 589 -7.07 -19.53 -12.70
CA ILE A 589 -8.45 -19.54 -12.24
C ILE A 589 -8.93 -18.09 -12.18
N GLN A 590 -10.08 -17.82 -12.80
CA GLN A 590 -10.70 -16.50 -12.82
C GLN A 590 -12.21 -16.64 -12.65
N GLY A 591 -12.70 -16.35 -11.46
CA GLY A 591 -14.10 -16.49 -11.12
C GLY A 591 -14.55 -17.95 -11.11
N LYS A 592 -15.75 -18.15 -11.64
CA LYS A 592 -16.34 -19.46 -11.95
C LYS A 592 -15.72 -20.15 -13.18
N SER A 593 -14.70 -19.56 -13.79
CA SER A 593 -14.06 -20.06 -15.01
C SER A 593 -12.55 -20.18 -14.84
N VAL A 594 -11.90 -20.84 -15.79
CA VAL A 594 -10.46 -20.86 -15.99
C VAL A 594 -10.15 -19.97 -17.19
N ARG A 595 -9.34 -18.92 -16.99
CA ARG A 595 -8.78 -18.15 -18.08
C ARG A 595 -7.68 -18.98 -18.74
N LEU A 596 -7.81 -19.24 -20.04
CA LEU A 596 -6.80 -19.92 -20.85
C LEU A 596 -6.21 -18.96 -21.87
N ILE A 597 -4.90 -19.02 -22.00
CA ILE A 597 -4.12 -18.28 -22.99
C ILE A 597 -3.61 -19.31 -23.99
N LEU A 598 -4.01 -19.17 -25.25
CA LEU A 598 -3.59 -20.07 -26.33
C LEU A 598 -2.29 -19.60 -26.98
N LYS A 599 -1.50 -20.54 -27.48
CA LYS A 599 -0.34 -20.24 -28.34
C LYS A 599 -0.80 -19.63 -29.67
N LYS A 600 0.08 -18.88 -30.31
CA LYS A 600 -0.23 -18.04 -31.50
C LYS A 600 -0.95 -18.78 -32.63
N ASP A 601 -0.63 -20.06 -32.84
CA ASP A 601 -1.19 -20.86 -33.93
C ASP A 601 -2.30 -21.82 -33.48
N ALA A 602 -2.65 -21.84 -32.19
CA ALA A 602 -3.63 -22.74 -31.62
C ALA A 602 -5.04 -22.12 -31.64
N ARG A 603 -6.05 -22.95 -31.86
CA ARG A 603 -7.46 -22.55 -31.80
C ARG A 603 -8.18 -23.18 -30.63
N ILE A 604 -9.20 -22.50 -30.11
CA ILE A 604 -9.93 -22.98 -28.94
C ILE A 604 -10.70 -24.28 -29.23
N GLU A 605 -11.10 -24.51 -30.48
CA GLU A 605 -11.76 -25.75 -30.89
C GLU A 605 -10.85 -26.96 -30.73
N GLU A 606 -9.53 -26.80 -30.91
CA GLU A 606 -8.56 -27.88 -30.70
C GLU A 606 -8.47 -28.29 -29.23
N VAL A 607 -8.65 -27.34 -28.30
CA VAL A 607 -8.72 -27.60 -26.86
C VAL A 607 -10.04 -28.28 -26.51
N GLN A 608 -11.16 -27.82 -27.08
CA GLN A 608 -12.49 -28.40 -26.83
C GLN A 608 -12.62 -29.84 -27.34
N GLN A 609 -11.97 -30.16 -28.47
CA GLN A 609 -12.04 -31.48 -29.11
C GLN A 609 -10.97 -32.45 -28.57
N HIS A 610 -10.10 -32.02 -27.68
CA HIS A 610 -9.06 -32.87 -27.11
C HIS A 610 -9.67 -33.96 -26.22
N GLY A 611 -9.30 -35.23 -26.45
CA GLY A 611 -9.94 -36.39 -25.79
C GLY A 611 -9.83 -36.42 -24.26
N ASP A 612 -8.83 -35.74 -23.69
CA ASP A 612 -8.63 -35.63 -22.23
C ASP A 612 -9.42 -34.49 -21.56
N MET A 613 -10.11 -33.64 -22.34
CA MET A 613 -10.86 -32.50 -21.82
C MET A 613 -12.35 -32.87 -21.61
N PRO A 614 -12.95 -32.48 -20.48
CA PRO A 614 -14.39 -32.61 -20.30
C PRO A 614 -15.14 -31.63 -21.22
N PRO A 615 -16.47 -31.75 -21.40
CA PRO A 615 -17.26 -30.77 -22.14
C PRO A 615 -17.05 -29.35 -21.57
N LEU A 616 -16.63 -28.41 -22.43
CA LEU A 616 -16.28 -27.05 -22.05
C LEU A 616 -17.34 -26.05 -22.51
N GLN A 617 -17.70 -25.13 -21.63
CA GLN A 617 -18.32 -23.86 -21.98
C GLN A 617 -17.21 -22.84 -22.17
N VAL A 618 -17.22 -22.13 -23.30
CA VAL A 618 -16.16 -21.19 -23.69
C VAL A 618 -16.78 -19.83 -23.95
N ALA A 619 -16.17 -18.80 -23.38
CA ALA A 619 -16.49 -17.40 -23.64
C ALA A 619 -15.20 -16.65 -24.02
N ASP A 620 -15.31 -15.76 -25.01
CA ASP A 620 -14.22 -14.84 -25.35
C ASP A 620 -14.03 -13.82 -24.22
N THR A 621 -12.79 -13.41 -23.96
CA THR A 621 -12.46 -12.38 -22.98
C THR A 621 -11.41 -11.44 -23.54
N ALA A 622 -11.52 -10.16 -23.18
CA ALA A 622 -10.50 -9.17 -23.51
C ALA A 622 -9.13 -9.63 -22.97
N PRO A 623 -8.04 -9.50 -23.76
CA PRO A 623 -6.69 -9.76 -23.29
C PRO A 623 -6.25 -8.73 -22.24
N ARG A 624 -5.32 -9.13 -21.39
CA ARG A 624 -4.66 -8.31 -20.37
C ARG A 624 -3.19 -8.17 -20.69
N PHE A 625 -2.53 -7.15 -20.14
CA PHE A 625 -1.08 -7.02 -20.23
C PHE A 625 -0.36 -8.26 -19.68
N GLU A 626 -0.91 -8.88 -18.62
CA GLU A 626 -0.38 -10.11 -18.05
C GLU A 626 -0.35 -11.29 -19.02
N ASP A 627 -1.37 -11.45 -19.86
CA ASP A 627 -1.39 -12.57 -20.82
C ASP A 627 -0.23 -12.44 -21.81
N ALA A 628 0.02 -11.23 -22.29
CA ALA A 628 1.07 -10.94 -23.24
C ALA A 628 2.46 -11.04 -22.59
N PHE A 629 2.57 -10.59 -21.34
CA PHE A 629 3.80 -10.73 -20.53
C PHE A 629 4.18 -12.21 -20.36
N ILE A 630 3.25 -13.06 -19.93
CA ILE A 630 3.52 -14.49 -19.70
C ILE A 630 3.83 -15.21 -21.03
N ASP A 631 3.07 -14.93 -22.10
CA ASP A 631 3.30 -15.52 -23.42
C ASP A 631 4.69 -15.17 -23.96
N LEU A 632 5.12 -13.90 -23.80
CA LEU A 632 6.44 -13.44 -24.24
C LEU A 632 7.59 -14.13 -23.48
N LEU A 633 7.36 -14.54 -22.24
CA LEU A 633 8.33 -15.28 -21.43
C LEU A 633 8.32 -16.79 -21.72
N GLY A 634 7.45 -17.26 -22.63
CA GLY A 634 7.37 -18.66 -23.05
C GLY A 634 6.30 -19.48 -22.33
N GLY A 635 5.35 -18.83 -21.64
CA GLY A 635 4.27 -19.48 -20.87
C GLY A 635 4.71 -19.95 -19.47
N ALA A 636 3.84 -20.66 -18.75
CA ALA A 636 4.10 -21.12 -17.39
C ALA A 636 5.20 -22.20 -17.24
N GLY A 637 5.93 -22.53 -18.30
CA GLY A 637 7.17 -23.34 -18.30
C GLY A 637 7.03 -24.83 -17.94
N THR A 638 6.10 -25.22 -17.07
CA THR A 638 5.91 -26.60 -16.59
C THR A 638 4.43 -26.96 -16.47
N ALA A 639 4.01 -28.00 -17.21
CA ALA A 639 2.65 -28.53 -17.14
C ALA A 639 2.38 -29.36 -15.87
N GLU A 640 3.44 -29.88 -15.24
CA GLU A 640 3.38 -30.66 -14.02
C GLU A 640 4.47 -30.25 -13.03
N SER A 641 4.12 -30.24 -11.75
CA SER A 641 5.04 -29.96 -10.65
C SER A 641 5.98 -31.15 -10.42
N PRO A 642 7.31 -30.97 -10.52
CA PRO A 642 8.29 -32.01 -10.15
C PRO A 642 8.12 -32.48 -8.69
N LEU A 643 7.62 -31.59 -7.83
CA LEU A 643 7.36 -31.86 -6.41
C LEU A 643 6.32 -32.99 -6.23
N GLY A 644 5.33 -33.08 -7.13
CA GLY A 644 4.29 -34.11 -7.09
C GLY A 644 4.81 -35.53 -7.25
N ALA A 645 5.96 -35.70 -7.91
CA ALA A 645 6.60 -37.00 -8.08
C ALA A 645 7.38 -37.44 -6.83
N ILE A 646 7.79 -36.50 -5.97
CA ILE A 646 8.70 -36.77 -4.85
C ILE A 646 8.06 -36.71 -3.46
N ILE A 647 6.86 -36.13 -3.34
CA ILE A 647 6.11 -36.06 -2.07
C ILE A 647 5.28 -37.34 -1.86
N HIS A 648 5.27 -37.83 -0.62
CA HIS A 648 4.48 -39.00 -0.25
C HIS A 648 2.98 -38.67 -0.23
N ARG A 649 2.16 -39.72 -0.37
CA ARG A 649 0.71 -39.58 -0.25
C ARG A 649 0.32 -39.58 1.23
N VAL A 650 -0.37 -38.54 1.66
CA VAL A 650 -0.99 -38.46 2.99
C VAL A 650 -2.35 -39.13 2.91
N ASP A 651 -2.51 -40.22 3.64
CA ASP A 651 -3.77 -40.95 3.70
C ASP A 651 -4.77 -40.31 4.68
N GLY A 652 -6.06 -40.53 4.44
CA GLY A 652 -7.13 -40.06 5.32
C GLY A 652 -8.43 -39.76 4.58
N SER A 653 -9.51 -39.55 5.33
CA SER A 653 -10.81 -39.21 4.77
C SER A 653 -10.88 -37.72 4.41
N LYS A 654 -11.43 -37.37 3.25
CA LYS A 654 -11.67 -35.96 2.87
C LYS A 654 -12.66 -35.23 3.79
N GLU A 655 -13.44 -35.97 4.58
CA GLU A 655 -14.35 -35.40 5.57
C GLU A 655 -13.71 -35.22 6.95
N GLU A 656 -12.47 -35.70 7.14
CA GLU A 656 -11.74 -35.53 8.39
C GLU A 656 -11.36 -34.06 8.60
N THR A 657 -11.72 -33.49 9.75
CA THR A 657 -11.25 -32.17 10.19
C THR A 657 -9.86 -32.30 10.79
N VAL A 658 -8.91 -31.55 10.23
CA VAL A 658 -7.48 -31.70 10.54
C VAL A 658 -6.87 -30.44 11.14
N ILE A 659 -7.50 -29.29 10.91
CA ILE A 659 -7.22 -28.02 11.58
C ILE A 659 -8.55 -27.48 12.09
N GLU A 660 -8.59 -27.07 13.35
CA GLU A 660 -9.80 -26.51 13.96
C GLU A 660 -9.46 -25.38 14.95
N ALA A 661 -10.09 -24.24 14.76
CA ALA A 661 -10.07 -23.10 15.68
C ALA A 661 -11.43 -23.03 16.39
N GLN A 662 -11.42 -23.04 17.73
CA GLN A 662 -12.61 -22.96 18.57
C GLN A 662 -12.56 -21.71 19.46
N SER A 663 -13.41 -20.73 19.15
CA SER A 663 -13.51 -19.41 19.78
C SER A 663 -12.13 -18.79 20.05
N LEU A 664 -11.25 -18.91 19.06
CA LEU A 664 -9.83 -18.63 19.19
C LEU A 664 -9.62 -17.12 19.38
N THR A 665 -9.00 -16.74 20.50
CA THR A 665 -8.87 -15.33 20.88
C THR A 665 -7.45 -15.03 21.35
N LYS A 666 -6.89 -13.91 20.86
CA LYS A 666 -5.62 -13.35 21.33
C LYS A 666 -5.75 -11.87 21.65
N LYS A 667 -5.46 -11.53 22.91
CA LYS A 667 -5.35 -10.15 23.39
C LYS A 667 -3.90 -9.79 23.72
N PHE A 668 -3.50 -8.58 23.33
CA PHE A 668 -2.23 -7.94 23.69
C PHE A 668 -2.54 -6.68 24.51
N GLY A 669 -2.47 -6.80 25.84
CA GLY A 669 -3.11 -5.81 26.72
C GLY A 669 -4.61 -5.80 26.46
N ASP A 670 -5.17 -4.63 26.20
CA ASP A 670 -6.61 -4.44 25.93
C ASP A 670 -6.98 -4.66 24.46
N PHE A 671 -6.01 -4.68 23.56
CA PHE A 671 -6.24 -4.87 22.13
C PHE A 671 -6.45 -6.35 21.78
N ALA A 672 -7.61 -6.69 21.23
CA ALA A 672 -7.91 -8.02 20.70
C ALA A 672 -7.45 -8.15 19.24
N ALA A 673 -6.28 -8.75 19.01
CA ALA A 673 -5.75 -8.99 17.67
C ALA A 673 -6.45 -10.14 16.93
N THR A 674 -7.07 -11.04 17.68
CA THR A 674 -7.96 -12.10 17.18
C THR A 674 -9.05 -12.27 18.23
N ASP A 675 -10.31 -12.27 17.84
CA ASP A 675 -11.47 -12.24 18.73
C ASP A 675 -12.51 -13.28 18.30
N HIS A 676 -12.65 -14.35 19.08
CA HIS A 676 -13.63 -15.42 18.88
C HIS A 676 -13.68 -15.95 17.44
N VAL A 677 -12.52 -16.33 16.89
CA VAL A 677 -12.44 -16.89 15.54
C VAL A 677 -12.72 -18.40 15.56
N ASP A 678 -13.67 -18.83 14.75
CA ASP A 678 -14.11 -20.22 14.62
C ASP A 678 -14.02 -20.68 13.15
N PHE A 679 -13.27 -21.76 12.89
CA PHE A 679 -13.24 -22.40 11.57
C PHE A 679 -12.70 -23.83 11.65
N GLN A 680 -13.00 -24.61 10.61
CA GLN A 680 -12.54 -25.99 10.42
C GLN A 680 -12.03 -26.17 8.99
N VAL A 681 -10.88 -26.85 8.86
CA VAL A 681 -10.26 -27.22 7.60
C VAL A 681 -10.21 -28.74 7.49
N LYS A 682 -10.66 -29.26 6.34
CA LYS A 682 -10.72 -30.67 6.04
C LYS A 682 -9.43 -31.17 5.39
N ARG A 683 -9.23 -32.50 5.42
CA ARG A 683 -8.05 -33.12 4.80
C ARG A 683 -7.98 -32.88 3.29
N GLY A 684 -6.82 -32.42 2.82
CA GLY A 684 -6.57 -32.17 1.39
C GLY A 684 -7.35 -30.96 0.85
N GLU A 685 -7.72 -30.03 1.74
CA GLU A 685 -8.31 -28.74 1.41
C GLU A 685 -7.23 -27.64 1.39
N ILE A 686 -7.37 -26.66 0.51
CA ILE A 686 -6.68 -25.37 0.60
C ILE A 686 -7.61 -24.36 1.28
N PHE A 687 -7.28 -23.95 2.50
CA PHE A 687 -8.03 -22.94 3.25
C PHE A 687 -7.27 -21.61 3.29
N GLY A 688 -7.84 -20.58 2.66
CA GLY A 688 -7.28 -19.24 2.63
C GLY A 688 -7.79 -18.34 3.76
N LEU A 689 -6.91 -17.62 4.45
CA LEU A 689 -7.29 -16.47 5.29
C LEU A 689 -7.01 -15.18 4.54
N LEU A 690 -8.08 -14.45 4.23
CA LEU A 690 -8.07 -13.19 3.46
C LEU A 690 -8.46 -12.02 4.37
N GLY A 691 -7.85 -10.85 4.21
CA GLY A 691 -8.10 -9.70 5.09
C GLY A 691 -7.07 -8.59 4.88
N PRO A 692 -7.35 -7.34 5.29
CA PRO A 692 -6.37 -6.26 5.18
C PRO A 692 -5.19 -6.45 6.14
N ASN A 693 -4.17 -5.60 6.01
CA ASN A 693 -3.06 -5.54 6.96
C ASN A 693 -3.58 -5.20 8.36
N GLY A 694 -3.07 -5.90 9.38
CA GLY A 694 -3.52 -5.71 10.76
C GLY A 694 -4.85 -6.38 11.13
N ALA A 695 -5.52 -7.07 10.21
CA ALA A 695 -6.81 -7.72 10.48
C ALA A 695 -6.78 -8.90 11.46
N GLY A 696 -5.59 -9.42 11.81
CA GLY A 696 -5.45 -10.57 12.72
C GLY A 696 -5.06 -11.89 12.05
N LYS A 697 -4.83 -11.90 10.72
CA LYS A 697 -4.43 -13.10 9.95
C LYS A 697 -3.19 -13.80 10.53
N SER A 698 -2.05 -13.10 10.60
CA SER A 698 -0.79 -13.68 11.09
C SER A 698 -0.84 -14.03 12.58
N THR A 699 -1.66 -13.34 13.38
CA THR A 699 -1.89 -13.68 14.80
C THR A 699 -2.62 -15.02 14.91
N THR A 700 -3.70 -15.18 14.14
CA THR A 700 -4.44 -16.44 14.02
C THR A 700 -3.51 -17.55 13.56
N PHE A 701 -2.72 -17.30 12.51
CA PHE A 701 -1.78 -18.26 11.94
C PHE A 701 -0.72 -18.73 12.95
N LYS A 702 -0.09 -17.81 13.68
CA LYS A 702 0.89 -18.13 14.72
C LYS A 702 0.28 -18.97 15.85
N MET A 703 -0.99 -18.73 16.20
CA MET A 703 -1.70 -19.59 17.17
C MET A 703 -1.92 -20.99 16.61
N MET A 704 -2.35 -21.10 15.35
CA MET A 704 -2.56 -22.38 14.67
C MET A 704 -1.27 -23.15 14.35
N CYS A 705 -0.11 -22.49 14.43
CA CYS A 705 1.21 -23.14 14.36
C CYS A 705 1.79 -23.48 15.75
N GLY A 706 1.12 -23.10 16.85
CA GLY A 706 1.62 -23.25 18.21
C GLY A 706 2.79 -22.33 18.57
N LEU A 707 3.01 -21.27 17.77
CA LEU A 707 4.05 -20.25 17.97
C LEU A 707 3.57 -19.12 18.89
N LEU A 708 2.26 -18.99 19.07
CA LEU A 708 1.63 -18.03 19.95
C LEU A 708 0.54 -18.71 20.76
N VAL A 709 0.57 -18.56 22.08
CA VAL A 709 -0.45 -19.15 22.95
C VAL A 709 -1.72 -18.27 22.91
N PRO A 710 -2.91 -18.84 22.66
CA PRO A 710 -4.17 -18.09 22.72
C PRO A 710 -4.46 -17.60 24.14
N THR A 711 -5.12 -16.45 24.26
CA THR A 711 -5.63 -15.92 25.53
C THR A 711 -6.83 -16.74 26.00
N SER A 712 -7.73 -17.10 25.08
CA SER A 712 -8.86 -18.00 25.29
C SER A 712 -9.20 -18.77 24.00
N GLY A 713 -9.99 -19.83 24.11
CA GLY A 713 -10.29 -20.75 23.00
C GLY A 713 -9.25 -21.85 22.84
N LYS A 714 -9.38 -22.65 21.76
CA LYS A 714 -8.48 -23.77 21.44
C LYS A 714 -8.07 -23.75 19.97
N ALA A 715 -6.83 -24.18 19.74
CA ALA A 715 -6.28 -24.41 18.40
C ALA A 715 -5.89 -25.89 18.31
N LEU A 716 -6.63 -26.64 17.49
CA LEU A 716 -6.48 -28.09 17.34
C LEU A 716 -5.88 -28.42 15.98
N VAL A 717 -4.91 -29.33 15.97
CA VAL A 717 -4.27 -29.88 14.78
C VAL A 717 -4.23 -31.39 14.91
N LEU A 718 -4.84 -32.13 13.98
CA LEU A 718 -5.01 -33.59 14.07
C LEU A 718 -5.65 -34.02 15.40
N GLY A 719 -6.63 -33.24 15.89
CA GLY A 719 -7.26 -33.42 17.19
C GLY A 719 -6.38 -33.09 18.41
N MET A 720 -5.11 -32.69 18.21
CA MET A 720 -4.20 -32.30 19.29
C MET A 720 -4.29 -30.81 19.58
N ASP A 721 -4.56 -30.44 20.84
CA ASP A 721 -4.50 -29.05 21.30
C ASP A 721 -3.05 -28.56 21.33
N LEU A 722 -2.75 -27.53 20.53
CA LEU A 722 -1.43 -26.93 20.41
C LEU A 722 -0.93 -26.31 21.71
N LYS A 723 -1.83 -25.91 22.62
CA LYS A 723 -1.45 -25.40 23.95
C LYS A 723 -0.80 -26.48 24.81
N VAL A 724 -1.19 -27.75 24.63
CA VAL A 724 -0.75 -28.87 25.48
C VAL A 724 0.27 -29.75 24.76
N SER A 725 0.09 -29.99 23.45
CA SER A 725 0.84 -30.99 22.67
C SER A 725 1.60 -30.36 21.50
N SER A 726 2.15 -29.15 21.66
CA SER A 726 2.81 -28.40 20.58
C SER A 726 3.97 -29.13 19.89
N GLY A 727 4.72 -29.97 20.62
CA GLY A 727 5.88 -30.68 20.07
C GLY A 727 5.50 -31.77 19.06
N LYS A 728 4.53 -32.63 19.43
CA LYS A 728 4.03 -33.70 18.56
C LYS A 728 3.29 -33.12 17.36
N ALA A 729 2.41 -32.15 17.57
CA ALA A 729 1.71 -31.49 16.47
C ALA A 729 2.69 -30.86 15.47
N ARG A 730 3.73 -30.14 15.94
CA ARG A 730 4.73 -29.50 15.06
C ARG A 730 5.53 -30.46 14.17
N GLN A 731 5.65 -31.74 14.52
CA GLN A 731 6.30 -32.73 13.65
C GLN A 731 5.49 -33.00 12.37
N HIS A 732 4.18 -32.76 12.40
CA HIS A 732 3.28 -32.92 11.26
C HIS A 732 3.02 -31.59 10.51
N LEU A 733 3.59 -30.48 10.98
CA LEU A 733 3.39 -29.15 10.42
C LEU A 733 4.62 -28.66 9.65
N GLY A 734 4.41 -28.25 8.41
CA GLY A 734 5.33 -27.36 7.70
C GLY A 734 4.88 -25.92 7.91
N TYR A 735 5.82 -25.02 8.18
CA TYR A 735 5.51 -23.60 8.32
C TYR A 735 6.50 -22.74 7.54
N MET A 736 5.96 -21.92 6.65
CA MET A 736 6.66 -20.87 5.92
C MET A 736 6.21 -19.52 6.46
N ALA A 737 7.09 -18.85 7.20
CA ALA A 737 6.80 -17.55 7.80
C ALA A 737 7.06 -16.39 6.83
N GLN A 738 6.35 -15.27 7.02
CA GLN A 738 6.47 -14.06 6.21
C GLN A 738 7.87 -13.39 6.27
N LYS A 739 8.48 -13.25 7.46
CA LYS A 739 9.76 -12.53 7.66
C LYS A 739 10.91 -13.36 8.25
N PHE A 740 10.62 -14.56 8.77
CA PHE A 740 11.57 -15.38 9.54
C PHE A 740 11.48 -16.85 9.13
N SER A 741 11.99 -17.20 7.96
CA SER A 741 12.00 -18.59 7.46
C SER A 741 13.39 -19.13 7.14
N LEU A 742 14.40 -18.26 6.96
CA LEU A 742 15.74 -18.65 6.51
C LEU A 742 16.84 -18.03 7.37
N TYR A 743 17.97 -18.72 7.47
CA TYR A 743 19.19 -18.16 8.03
C TYR A 743 19.96 -17.46 6.92
N GLY A 744 19.92 -16.13 6.93
CA GLY A 744 20.45 -15.27 5.87
C GLY A 744 21.92 -15.49 5.51
N ASN A 745 22.76 -15.68 6.52
CA ASN A 745 24.20 -15.91 6.37
C ASN A 745 24.56 -17.35 5.94
N LEU A 746 23.60 -18.28 5.95
CA LEU A 746 23.83 -19.66 5.51
C LEU A 746 23.55 -19.78 4.02
N SER A 747 24.26 -20.67 3.34
CA SER A 747 23.97 -20.99 1.95
C SER A 747 22.62 -21.69 1.78
N VAL A 748 22.12 -21.73 0.54
CA VAL A 748 20.91 -22.50 0.18
C VAL A 748 21.01 -23.96 0.65
N GLU A 749 22.13 -24.64 0.34
CA GLU A 749 22.35 -26.03 0.76
C GLU A 749 22.43 -26.16 2.29
N GLN A 750 23.09 -25.22 2.96
CA GLN A 750 23.20 -25.21 4.41
C GLN A 750 21.85 -25.00 5.10
N ASN A 751 20.98 -24.14 4.56
CA ASN A 751 19.60 -23.98 5.04
C ASN A 751 18.83 -25.29 4.91
N LEU A 752 18.82 -25.92 3.73
CA LEU A 752 18.14 -27.21 3.51
C LEU A 752 18.66 -28.30 4.46
N ARG A 753 19.99 -28.35 4.67
CA ARG A 753 20.62 -29.27 5.62
C ARG A 753 20.25 -28.98 7.07
N PHE A 754 20.18 -27.72 7.47
CA PHE A 754 19.76 -27.33 8.81
C PHE A 754 18.32 -27.76 9.07
N PHE A 755 17.37 -27.35 8.23
CA PHE A 755 15.95 -27.65 8.44
C PHE A 755 15.66 -29.15 8.41
N SER A 756 16.21 -29.88 7.45
CA SER A 756 16.08 -31.35 7.44
C SER A 756 16.70 -32.01 8.68
N GLY A 757 17.84 -31.51 9.17
CA GLY A 757 18.52 -32.03 10.35
C GLY A 757 17.73 -31.82 11.64
N VAL A 758 17.03 -30.69 11.79
CA VAL A 758 16.15 -30.40 12.94
C VAL A 758 15.02 -31.42 13.06
N TYR A 759 14.51 -31.92 11.94
CA TYR A 759 13.48 -32.96 11.89
C TYR A 759 14.04 -34.39 11.84
N GLY A 760 15.34 -34.57 12.08
CA GLY A 760 15.94 -35.88 12.27
C GLY A 760 16.45 -36.58 11.00
N LEU A 761 16.36 -35.96 9.81
CA LEU A 761 16.99 -36.49 8.59
C LEU A 761 18.51 -36.36 8.68
N ARG A 762 19.24 -37.47 8.50
CA ARG A 762 20.71 -37.50 8.56
C ARG A 762 21.32 -38.39 7.47
N GLY A 763 22.61 -38.18 7.20
CA GLY A 763 23.42 -39.03 6.33
C GLY A 763 22.90 -39.09 4.88
N ARG A 764 22.80 -40.31 4.33
CA ARG A 764 22.42 -40.54 2.93
C ARG A 764 20.99 -40.07 2.62
N ALA A 765 20.03 -40.36 3.49
CA ALA A 765 18.63 -39.96 3.30
C ALA A 765 18.48 -38.43 3.24
N GLN A 766 19.22 -37.70 4.08
CA GLN A 766 19.25 -36.25 4.06
C GLN A 766 19.80 -35.72 2.72
N ASN A 767 20.93 -36.26 2.26
CA ASN A 767 21.56 -35.83 1.02
C ASN A 767 20.66 -36.11 -0.21
N GLU A 768 20.01 -37.28 -0.26
CA GLU A 768 19.07 -37.62 -1.33
C GLU A 768 17.82 -36.72 -1.30
N LYS A 769 17.32 -36.37 -0.11
CA LYS A 769 16.20 -35.42 0.03
C LYS A 769 16.58 -34.02 -0.43
N ILE A 770 17.75 -33.51 -0.02
CA ILE A 770 18.28 -32.21 -0.46
C ILE A 770 18.42 -32.20 -1.98
N ALA A 771 19.01 -33.24 -2.59
CA ALA A 771 19.19 -33.30 -4.03
C ALA A 771 17.86 -33.26 -4.80
N ARG A 772 16.84 -34.00 -4.33
CA ARG A 772 15.49 -34.01 -4.93
C ARG A 772 14.77 -32.68 -4.75
N MET A 773 14.82 -32.07 -3.57
CA MET A 773 14.19 -30.76 -3.33
C MET A 773 14.90 -29.65 -4.11
N SER A 774 16.22 -29.67 -4.18
CA SER A 774 16.99 -28.72 -4.98
C SER A 774 16.69 -28.83 -6.48
N ASP A 775 16.35 -30.03 -6.96
CA ASP A 775 15.88 -30.22 -8.34
C ASP A 775 14.47 -29.68 -8.52
N ALA A 776 13.54 -30.08 -7.64
CA ALA A 776 12.12 -29.72 -7.75
C ALA A 776 11.85 -28.22 -7.66
N PHE A 777 12.66 -27.47 -6.92
CA PHE A 777 12.55 -26.02 -6.75
C PHE A 777 13.58 -25.22 -7.56
N GLY A 778 14.37 -25.86 -8.43
CA GLY A 778 15.37 -25.18 -9.28
C GLY A 778 16.52 -24.53 -8.51
N LEU A 779 16.91 -25.04 -7.35
CA LEU A 779 17.89 -24.43 -6.44
C LEU A 779 19.35 -24.86 -6.70
N LYS A 780 19.58 -25.81 -7.62
CA LYS A 780 20.91 -26.38 -7.88
C LYS A 780 21.97 -25.34 -8.28
N SER A 781 21.62 -24.42 -9.18
CA SER A 781 22.54 -23.39 -9.68
C SER A 781 22.98 -22.40 -8.60
N ILE A 782 22.14 -22.20 -7.59
CA ILE A 782 22.38 -21.23 -6.51
C ILE A 782 22.74 -21.89 -5.17
N ALA A 783 22.98 -23.21 -5.14
CA ALA A 783 23.15 -24.00 -3.91
C ALA A 783 24.18 -23.44 -2.90
N ARG A 784 25.22 -22.76 -3.40
CA ARG A 784 26.32 -22.19 -2.60
C ARG A 784 26.15 -20.71 -2.24
N HIS A 785 25.18 -20.01 -2.81
CA HIS A 785 24.93 -18.60 -2.51
C HIS A 785 24.31 -18.46 -1.12
N ALA A 786 24.65 -17.38 -0.42
CA ALA A 786 24.03 -17.04 0.86
C ALA A 786 22.56 -16.70 0.66
N ALA A 787 21.68 -17.14 1.57
CA ALA A 787 20.26 -16.90 1.45
C ALA A 787 19.92 -15.41 1.33
N ASP A 788 20.64 -14.53 2.04
CA ASP A 788 20.39 -13.07 1.99
C ASP A 788 20.72 -12.39 0.67
N GLU A 789 21.60 -12.99 -0.14
CA GLU A 789 21.97 -12.45 -1.46
C GLU A 789 20.93 -12.76 -2.53
N LEU A 790 20.00 -13.69 -2.26
CA LEU A 790 19.02 -14.14 -3.23
C LEU A 790 17.91 -13.10 -3.48
N PRO A 791 17.41 -13.01 -4.73
CA PRO A 791 16.15 -12.34 -5.04
C PRO A 791 14.98 -12.94 -4.25
N LEU A 792 13.89 -12.18 -4.11
CA LEU A 792 12.77 -12.54 -3.24
C LEU A 792 12.12 -13.87 -3.66
N GLY A 793 11.81 -14.09 -4.93
CA GLY A 793 11.24 -15.35 -5.42
C GLY A 793 12.10 -16.57 -5.10
N TYR A 794 13.43 -16.48 -5.26
CA TYR A 794 14.34 -17.57 -4.87
C TYR A 794 14.37 -17.81 -3.35
N LYS A 795 14.27 -16.76 -2.54
CA LYS A 795 14.12 -16.89 -1.08
C LYS A 795 12.84 -17.62 -0.73
N GLN A 796 11.73 -17.26 -1.38
CA GLN A 796 10.48 -17.96 -1.14
C GLN A 796 10.57 -19.43 -1.57
N ARG A 797 11.20 -19.74 -2.73
CA ARG A 797 11.36 -21.13 -3.22
C ARG A 797 12.13 -21.96 -2.19
N LEU A 798 13.24 -21.40 -1.69
CA LEU A 798 14.03 -22.03 -0.63
C LEU A 798 13.22 -22.19 0.68
N ALA A 799 12.46 -21.17 1.09
CA ALA A 799 11.63 -21.23 2.30
C ALA A 799 10.56 -22.32 2.20
N LEU A 800 9.87 -22.42 1.05
CA LEU A 800 8.91 -23.48 0.78
C LEU A 800 9.60 -24.86 0.78
N ALA A 801 10.74 -25.01 0.12
CA ALA A 801 11.53 -26.24 0.13
C ALA A 801 11.93 -26.66 1.56
N CYS A 802 12.42 -25.72 2.38
CA CYS A 802 12.77 -25.93 3.78
C CYS A 802 11.57 -26.40 4.61
N SER A 803 10.39 -25.80 4.41
CA SER A 803 9.16 -26.16 5.12
C SER A 803 8.64 -27.57 4.80
N LEU A 804 9.12 -28.16 3.70
CA LEU A 804 8.71 -29.47 3.20
C LEU A 804 9.76 -30.57 3.40
N MET A 805 10.94 -30.24 3.96
CA MET A 805 12.04 -31.20 4.08
C MET A 805 11.67 -32.44 4.88
N HIS A 806 10.83 -32.29 5.91
CA HIS A 806 10.35 -33.37 6.78
C HIS A 806 9.03 -34.00 6.35
N GLU A 807 8.50 -33.60 5.20
CA GLU A 807 7.27 -34.13 4.61
C GLU A 807 6.05 -34.01 5.55
N PRO A 808 5.55 -32.79 5.79
CA PRO A 808 4.43 -32.57 6.69
C PRO A 808 3.07 -32.98 6.11
N ASP A 809 2.14 -33.39 6.98
CA ASP A 809 0.75 -33.66 6.62
C ASP A 809 -0.06 -32.38 6.36
N ILE A 810 0.37 -31.29 7.01
CA ILE A 810 -0.28 -30.00 7.00
C ILE A 810 0.76 -28.90 6.77
N LEU A 811 0.49 -28.01 5.82
CA LEU A 811 1.37 -26.92 5.44
C LEU A 811 0.71 -25.57 5.73
N PHE A 812 1.41 -24.73 6.49
CA PHE A 812 1.03 -23.37 6.82
C PHE A 812 1.92 -22.40 6.03
N LEU A 813 1.33 -21.67 5.09
CA LEU A 813 1.98 -20.66 4.25
C LEU A 813 1.52 -19.24 4.61
N ASP A 814 2.38 -18.44 5.25
CA ASP A 814 2.06 -17.04 5.60
C ASP A 814 2.55 -16.09 4.48
N GLU A 815 1.65 -15.63 3.62
CA GLU A 815 1.88 -14.78 2.44
C GLU A 815 3.04 -15.28 1.53
N PRO A 816 2.97 -16.53 1.04
CA PRO A 816 4.11 -17.21 0.41
C PRO A 816 4.61 -16.56 -0.88
N THR A 817 3.73 -15.84 -1.57
CA THR A 817 3.93 -15.28 -2.91
C THR A 817 3.90 -13.75 -2.93
N SER A 818 3.90 -13.11 -1.75
CA SER A 818 3.92 -11.65 -1.63
C SER A 818 5.23 -11.07 -2.18
N GLY A 819 5.11 -10.12 -3.10
CA GLY A 819 6.24 -9.49 -3.79
C GLY A 819 6.97 -10.38 -4.79
N VAL A 820 6.46 -11.59 -5.06
CA VAL A 820 7.04 -12.52 -6.03
C VAL A 820 6.45 -12.27 -7.41
N ASP A 821 7.28 -12.42 -8.44
CA ASP A 821 6.88 -12.23 -9.82
C ASP A 821 5.77 -13.21 -10.29
N PRO A 822 5.00 -12.86 -11.32
CA PRO A 822 3.86 -13.66 -11.78
C PRO A 822 4.20 -15.09 -12.20
N LEU A 823 5.33 -15.32 -12.88
CA LEU A 823 5.73 -16.67 -13.29
C LEU A 823 6.06 -17.54 -12.08
N THR A 824 6.88 -17.00 -11.17
CA THR A 824 7.21 -17.72 -9.94
C THR A 824 5.94 -17.96 -9.11
N ARG A 825 4.98 -17.02 -9.07
CA ARG A 825 3.68 -17.24 -8.42
C ARG A 825 2.90 -18.41 -9.02
N ARG A 826 2.87 -18.55 -10.36
CA ARG A 826 2.24 -19.70 -11.05
C ARG A 826 2.91 -21.02 -10.65
N GLU A 827 4.24 -21.06 -10.64
CA GLU A 827 5.03 -22.22 -10.22
C GLU A 827 4.73 -22.62 -8.76
N PHE A 828 4.63 -21.65 -7.86
CA PHE A 828 4.24 -21.87 -6.47
C PHE A 828 2.88 -22.55 -6.34
N TRP A 829 1.87 -22.03 -7.02
CA TRP A 829 0.52 -22.60 -6.98
C TRP A 829 0.46 -23.98 -7.64
N LEU A 830 1.27 -24.22 -8.68
CA LEU A 830 1.43 -25.55 -9.27
C LEU A 830 1.98 -26.55 -8.23
N HIS A 831 2.99 -26.16 -7.45
CA HIS A 831 3.52 -26.98 -6.36
C HIS A 831 2.49 -27.22 -5.25
N ILE A 832 1.79 -26.17 -4.79
CA ILE A 832 0.75 -26.25 -3.76
C ILE A 832 -0.36 -27.22 -4.18
N ASN A 833 -0.90 -27.05 -5.38
CA ASN A 833 -1.96 -27.91 -5.90
C ASN A 833 -1.50 -29.37 -5.99
N SER A 834 -0.27 -29.59 -6.46
CA SER A 834 0.29 -30.93 -6.56
C SER A 834 0.48 -31.62 -5.20
N MET A 835 0.76 -30.87 -4.13
CA MET A 835 0.81 -31.41 -2.76
C MET A 835 -0.56 -31.78 -2.23
N VAL A 836 -1.55 -30.92 -2.50
CA VAL A 836 -2.93 -31.13 -2.09
C VAL A 836 -3.54 -32.36 -2.77
N ASP A 837 -3.19 -32.60 -4.03
CA ASP A 837 -3.58 -33.83 -4.74
C ASP A 837 -2.99 -35.10 -4.11
N LYS A 838 -1.88 -34.98 -3.37
CA LYS A 838 -1.30 -36.06 -2.56
C LYS A 838 -1.90 -36.17 -1.16
N GLY A 839 -2.86 -35.32 -0.79
CA GLY A 839 -3.57 -35.36 0.50
C GLY A 839 -3.00 -34.42 1.57
N VAL A 840 -1.97 -33.64 1.25
CA VAL A 840 -1.45 -32.59 2.14
C VAL A 840 -2.52 -31.52 2.31
N THR A 841 -2.77 -31.10 3.55
CA THR A 841 -3.72 -30.00 3.81
C THR A 841 -2.98 -28.68 3.86
N VAL A 842 -3.48 -27.64 3.20
CA VAL A 842 -2.78 -26.36 3.11
C VAL A 842 -3.64 -25.26 3.72
N MET A 843 -3.06 -24.50 4.63
CA MET A 843 -3.63 -23.24 5.11
C MET A 843 -2.73 -22.11 4.63
N VAL A 844 -3.30 -21.11 3.97
CA VAL A 844 -2.55 -19.99 3.38
C VAL A 844 -3.11 -18.65 3.82
N THR A 845 -2.27 -17.68 4.15
CA THR A 845 -2.70 -16.28 4.23
C THR A 845 -2.36 -15.57 2.93
N THR A 846 -3.28 -14.75 2.46
CA THR A 846 -3.01 -13.88 1.31
C THR A 846 -3.75 -12.56 1.46
N HIS A 847 -3.24 -11.54 0.79
CA HIS A 847 -3.94 -10.28 0.54
C HIS A 847 -4.12 -10.04 -0.97
N PHE A 848 -3.82 -11.04 -1.81
CA PHE A 848 -4.07 -11.04 -3.24
C PHE A 848 -5.35 -11.80 -3.54
N MET A 849 -6.27 -11.12 -4.23
CA MET A 849 -7.59 -11.64 -4.52
C MET A 849 -7.52 -12.82 -5.50
N ASP A 850 -6.62 -12.75 -6.50
CA ASP A 850 -6.39 -13.84 -7.45
C ASP A 850 -5.87 -15.12 -6.78
N GLU A 851 -5.07 -14.97 -5.71
CA GLU A 851 -4.57 -16.11 -4.93
C GLU A 851 -5.68 -16.76 -4.10
N ALA A 852 -6.61 -15.94 -3.58
CA ALA A 852 -7.76 -16.42 -2.85
C ALA A 852 -8.67 -17.31 -3.73
N GLU A 853 -8.67 -17.11 -5.06
CA GLU A 853 -9.45 -17.93 -5.99
C GLU A 853 -8.92 -19.35 -6.19
N TYR A 854 -7.64 -19.61 -5.86
CA TYR A 854 -7.10 -20.98 -5.85
C TYR A 854 -7.51 -21.78 -4.62
N CYS A 855 -8.05 -21.12 -3.59
CA CYS A 855 -8.44 -21.78 -2.35
C CYS A 855 -9.77 -22.53 -2.52
N ASP A 856 -9.87 -23.72 -1.91
CA ASP A 856 -11.12 -24.47 -1.88
C ASP A 856 -12.16 -23.74 -1.01
N ARG A 857 -11.71 -23.17 0.12
CA ARG A 857 -12.50 -22.27 0.98
C ARG A 857 -11.64 -21.11 1.49
N ILE A 858 -12.30 -20.00 1.76
CA ILE A 858 -11.69 -18.81 2.33
C ILE A 858 -12.42 -18.36 3.59
N GLY A 859 -11.67 -17.82 4.53
CA GLY A 859 -12.13 -17.12 5.71
C GLY A 859 -11.72 -15.65 5.62
N LEU A 860 -12.71 -14.76 5.62
CA LEU A 860 -12.50 -13.32 5.52
C LEU A 860 -12.39 -12.73 6.92
N VAL A 861 -11.22 -12.20 7.25
CA VAL A 861 -10.85 -11.70 8.57
C VAL A 861 -10.79 -10.18 8.56
N TYR A 862 -11.50 -9.55 9.49
CA TYR A 862 -11.53 -8.10 9.65
C TYR A 862 -11.71 -7.74 11.14
N HIS A 863 -10.96 -6.74 11.62
CA HIS A 863 -10.88 -6.36 13.05
C HIS A 863 -10.75 -7.53 14.03
N GLY A 864 -9.88 -8.51 13.71
CA GLY A 864 -9.64 -9.68 14.54
C GLY A 864 -10.73 -10.75 14.48
N LYS A 865 -11.83 -10.54 13.75
CA LYS A 865 -12.97 -11.45 13.65
C LYS A 865 -13.03 -12.10 12.28
N LEU A 866 -13.60 -13.30 12.22
CA LEU A 866 -13.97 -13.96 10.97
C LEU A 866 -15.36 -13.48 10.55
N ILE A 867 -15.45 -12.61 9.55
CA ILE A 867 -16.71 -11.95 9.16
C ILE A 867 -17.48 -12.71 8.08
N ALA A 868 -16.78 -13.55 7.29
CA ALA A 868 -17.40 -14.45 6.33
C ALA A 868 -16.53 -15.68 6.11
N SER A 869 -17.14 -16.82 5.75
CA SER A 869 -16.40 -18.01 5.29
C SER A 869 -17.21 -18.79 4.27
N GLY A 870 -16.55 -19.32 3.25
CA GLY A 870 -17.19 -20.08 2.18
C GLY A 870 -16.21 -20.39 1.05
N THR A 871 -16.69 -20.97 -0.04
CA THR A 871 -15.91 -21.01 -1.29
C THR A 871 -15.77 -19.60 -1.86
N PRO A 872 -14.75 -19.30 -2.68
CA PRO A 872 -14.64 -18.00 -3.35
C PRO A 872 -15.91 -17.60 -4.09
N ASP A 873 -16.55 -18.54 -4.80
CA ASP A 873 -17.80 -18.29 -5.52
C ASP A 873 -18.99 -18.03 -4.60
N ALA A 874 -19.05 -18.69 -3.43
CA ALA A 874 -20.09 -18.41 -2.44
C ALA A 874 -19.95 -17.01 -1.85
N LEU A 875 -18.72 -16.53 -1.60
CA LEU A 875 -18.49 -15.17 -1.13
C LEU A 875 -18.82 -14.13 -2.21
N LYS A 876 -18.47 -14.39 -3.47
CA LYS A 876 -18.89 -13.56 -4.62
C LYS A 876 -20.41 -13.48 -4.74
N ALA A 877 -21.11 -14.61 -4.61
CA ALA A 877 -22.57 -14.64 -4.63
C ALA A 877 -23.21 -13.84 -3.48
N GLN A 878 -22.60 -13.79 -2.29
CA GLN A 878 -23.09 -12.96 -1.17
C GLN A 878 -22.94 -11.45 -1.41
N ALA A 879 -22.04 -11.06 -2.30
CA ALA A 879 -21.79 -9.68 -2.67
C ALA A 879 -22.50 -9.24 -3.96
N ALA A 880 -23.04 -10.18 -4.74
CA ALA A 880 -23.76 -9.89 -5.96
C ALA A 880 -25.08 -9.14 -5.68
N ASP A 881 -25.42 -8.18 -6.55
CA ASP A 881 -26.67 -7.43 -6.51
C ASP A 881 -27.21 -7.16 -7.93
N ASP A 882 -28.36 -6.46 -8.03
CA ASP A 882 -29.01 -6.17 -9.31
C ASP A 882 -28.15 -5.32 -10.27
N SER A 883 -27.18 -4.56 -9.75
CA SER A 883 -26.25 -3.75 -10.54
C SER A 883 -24.99 -4.52 -10.94
N GLN A 884 -24.63 -5.54 -10.17
CA GLN A 884 -23.41 -6.32 -10.34
C GLN A 884 -23.65 -7.80 -10.04
N THR A 885 -24.13 -8.53 -11.06
CA THR A 885 -24.53 -9.94 -10.94
C THR A 885 -23.37 -10.93 -10.84
N ASP A 886 -22.14 -10.54 -11.22
CA ASP A 886 -20.94 -11.38 -11.18
C ASP A 886 -19.73 -10.58 -10.66
N PRO A 887 -19.68 -10.27 -9.35
CA PRO A 887 -18.60 -9.48 -8.77
C PRO A 887 -17.28 -10.25 -8.78
N THR A 888 -16.17 -9.52 -8.96
CA THR A 888 -14.83 -10.06 -8.75
C THR A 888 -14.60 -10.39 -7.27
N MET A 889 -13.59 -11.21 -6.96
CA MET A 889 -13.24 -11.51 -5.57
C MET A 889 -12.85 -10.24 -4.78
N GLU A 890 -12.24 -9.25 -5.45
CA GLU A 890 -11.96 -7.93 -4.87
C GLU A 890 -13.24 -7.16 -4.51
N GLN A 891 -14.19 -7.10 -5.43
CA GLN A 891 -15.48 -6.44 -5.18
C GLN A 891 -16.25 -7.13 -4.07
N ALA A 892 -16.24 -8.46 -4.06
CA ALA A 892 -16.85 -9.24 -2.99
C ALA A 892 -16.22 -8.94 -1.63
N PHE A 893 -14.90 -8.86 -1.58
CA PHE A 893 -14.16 -8.51 -0.38
C PHE A 893 -14.53 -7.11 0.15
N ILE A 894 -14.52 -6.10 -0.71
CA ILE A 894 -14.87 -4.71 -0.35
C ILE A 894 -16.32 -4.63 0.14
N THR A 895 -17.26 -5.24 -0.59
CA THR A 895 -18.68 -5.22 -0.25
C THR A 895 -18.95 -5.89 1.09
N LEU A 896 -18.33 -7.03 1.39
CA LEU A 896 -18.49 -7.73 2.66
C LEU A 896 -17.90 -6.94 3.84
N ILE A 897 -16.75 -6.28 3.66
CA ILE A 897 -16.19 -5.38 4.68
C ILE A 897 -17.12 -4.19 4.92
N ASN A 898 -17.54 -3.49 3.87
CA ASN A 898 -18.42 -2.33 3.98
C ASN A 898 -19.77 -2.69 4.62
N ARG A 899 -20.30 -3.87 4.32
CA ARG A 899 -21.54 -4.38 4.95
C ARG A 899 -21.32 -4.62 6.44
N TRP A 900 -20.22 -5.26 6.81
CA TRP A 900 -19.85 -5.48 8.21
C TRP A 900 -19.67 -4.16 8.96
N ASP A 901 -19.01 -3.16 8.36
CA ASP A 901 -18.86 -1.83 8.96
C ASP A 901 -20.23 -1.20 9.20
N LYS A 902 -21.13 -1.19 8.20
CA LYS A 902 -22.49 -0.64 8.38
C LYS A 902 -23.27 -1.32 9.50
N GLU A 903 -23.18 -2.64 9.61
CA GLU A 903 -23.87 -3.42 10.66
C GLU A 903 -23.30 -3.16 12.06
N ASN A 904 -22.00 -2.85 12.17
CA ASN A 904 -21.31 -2.68 13.46
C ASN A 904 -21.05 -1.19 13.83
N SER A 905 -21.29 -0.24 12.92
CA SER A 905 -21.15 1.21 13.16
C SER A 905 -22.29 1.80 13.99
N HIS A 906 -23.42 1.10 14.15
CA HIS A 906 -24.54 1.56 14.98
C HIS A 906 -24.39 1.20 16.48
N GLY A 907 -23.23 0.69 16.89
CA GLY A 907 -22.96 0.23 18.26
C GLY A 907 -21.70 0.79 18.92
N GLN A 908 -21.06 1.81 18.35
CA GLN A 908 -19.91 2.49 18.97
C GLN A 908 -20.25 3.91 19.44
#